data_AF-A0A267EGJ9-F1
#
_entry.id   AF-A0A267EGJ9-F1
#
_cell.length_a   1.000
_cell.length_b   1.000
_cell.length_c   1.000
_cell.angle_alpha   90.00
_cell.angle_beta   90.00
_cell.angle_gamma   90.00
#
_symmetry.space_group_name_H-M   'P 1'
#
loop_
_entity.id
_entity.type
_entity.pdbx_description
1 polymer ?
#
loop_
_entity_poly.entity_id
_entity_poly.type
_entity_poly.pdbx_seq_one_letter_code
_entity_poly.pdbx_strand_id
1 'polypeptide(L)'
;MSLSKKQSDPIADDFEMNLAEQPVPEEGESKDKEQTRDSWGGKAEFLFSCLSYAVGLGNVWRFPYLCYKNGGGAFLLPFICMLVTVGIPLLYMETCFGQYSATGPITVWKASPLFTGIGWSMIIITFCGSIYYNMLIAWTMFYFWQSISSVTGDLPWTTCSSSWNTGDCVHIRTLSERNRCRRQGGFFAFALNHSCLLPNNASWVMESSDGAMRPFPGNDTPDGTALSTFYDEAATLNSTNTSLLHNFLGSVPAPKTSSDEYFHNFVLSISNGFHEMGLPKWELVLCLLASWIVVILCLIRGVKSAGKAVYFTGLFPYLVLTILLIRGLTLEGSSKGLEYFFIPNWDRLADAKVWGDAAMQVFFSLASGWGGIIALSSYNKFHNNALLDSLLVSLGDGATSIYAGMTVFCVLGYMSHVMSVPIDEVAKDGAGLAFILYPDIVTSMPVSPLWAALFFGMLLTLGFGTMIANVNTLVTSVCDNWSRHLSIGKRPFIVLCAICLLAFVCGLPCTTRGGMFVLQLLDNYSCTYSVLVVGFLELVVITWVYGADNFLDNIEEMNPFIRKSRVFWRIVWQFFSPLVLVSVAIFTFTSIKPSKYGLYEFPPSADITGWVISMLVVMPIPGVAIYKVVTLKGNMSLKQKIHSLMLPHRSWGREMGKKVRRRSRVGNEDMNGDGLPFETSQQPLTNSVLQSVSGVSNNGANIGASTDSRFLRILRGGGVNV
;
A
#
# COMPACT_ATOMS: atom_id res chain seq x y z
N MET A 1 -46.81 49.50 3.90
CA MET A 1 -46.17 48.56 4.85
C MET A 1 -44.84 48.17 4.25
N SER A 2 -43.73 48.59 4.86
CA SER A 2 -42.38 48.67 4.31
C SER A 2 -41.74 47.29 4.04
N LEU A 3 -41.34 47.07 2.79
CA LEU A 3 -40.49 45.96 2.35
C LEU A 3 -39.02 46.29 2.65
N SER A 4 -38.39 45.50 3.51
CA SER A 4 -36.96 45.54 3.79
C SER A 4 -36.17 44.95 2.61
N LYS A 5 -35.57 45.82 1.79
CA LYS A 5 -34.50 45.45 0.84
C LYS A 5 -33.29 44.97 1.64
N LYS A 6 -32.85 43.74 1.36
CA LYS A 6 -31.56 43.21 1.84
C LYS A 6 -30.47 43.93 1.05
N GLN A 7 -29.75 44.81 1.72
CA GLN A 7 -28.66 45.62 1.17
C GLN A 7 -27.48 44.70 0.83
N SER A 8 -27.08 44.68 -0.43
CA SER A 8 -25.85 44.04 -0.90
C SER A 8 -24.64 44.82 -0.37
N ASP A 9 -23.71 44.12 0.28
CA ASP A 9 -22.51 44.71 0.87
C ASP A 9 -21.60 45.33 -0.21
N PRO A 10 -21.33 46.65 -0.19
CA PRO A 10 -20.50 47.33 -1.17
C PRO A 10 -18.99 47.01 -1.05
N ILE A 11 -18.59 46.14 -0.11
CA ILE A 11 -17.20 45.76 0.15
C ILE A 11 -16.70 44.69 -0.85
N ALA A 12 -17.61 43.97 -1.51
CA ALA A 12 -17.25 42.94 -2.50
C ALA A 12 -16.75 43.55 -3.83
N ASP A 13 -17.30 44.70 -4.24
CA ASP A 13 -17.00 45.32 -5.54
C ASP A 13 -15.75 46.20 -5.48
N ASP A 14 -15.50 46.92 -4.36
CA ASP A 14 -14.24 47.67 -4.16
C ASP A 14 -13.02 46.76 -3.94
N PHE A 15 -13.25 45.48 -3.65
CA PHE A 15 -12.20 44.46 -3.57
C PHE A 15 -11.75 43.95 -4.96
N GLU A 16 -12.57 44.13 -6.00
CA GLU A 16 -12.22 43.70 -7.36
C GLU A 16 -11.18 44.61 -8.02
N MET A 17 -11.03 45.87 -7.58
CA MET A 17 -10.15 46.84 -8.25
C MET A 17 -8.67 46.73 -7.83
N ASN A 18 -8.36 46.12 -6.67
CA ASN A 18 -6.99 46.06 -6.13
C ASN A 18 -6.28 44.69 -6.29
N LEU A 19 -6.88 43.74 -7.00
CA LEU A 19 -6.25 42.47 -7.41
C LEU A 19 -5.70 42.49 -8.84
N ALA A 20 -5.83 43.63 -9.55
CA ALA A 20 -5.48 43.78 -10.96
C ALA A 20 -4.06 44.35 -11.22
N GLU A 21 -3.29 44.72 -10.19
CA GLU A 21 -1.92 45.21 -10.38
C GLU A 21 -0.87 44.16 -9.96
N GLN A 22 -0.76 43.12 -10.78
CA GLN A 22 0.55 42.53 -11.06
C GLN A 22 0.80 42.68 -12.57
N PRO A 23 1.99 43.13 -13.01
CA PRO A 23 2.23 43.41 -14.41
C PRO A 23 2.10 42.11 -15.22
N VAL A 24 1.07 42.08 -16.08
CA VAL A 24 0.91 41.11 -17.15
C VAL A 24 2.05 41.37 -18.15
N PRO A 25 2.94 40.41 -18.45
CA PRO A 25 3.85 40.55 -19.58
C PRO A 25 3.00 40.63 -20.85
N GLU A 26 3.24 41.64 -21.70
CA GLU A 26 2.55 41.82 -22.99
C GLU A 26 2.43 40.48 -23.74
N GLU A 27 1.19 40.04 -23.95
CA GLU A 27 0.86 38.88 -24.76
C GLU A 27 1.15 39.21 -26.23
N GLY A 28 2.34 38.85 -26.69
CA GLY A 28 2.53 38.48 -28.09
C GLY A 28 1.72 37.21 -28.35
N GLU A 29 0.81 37.25 -29.31
CA GLU A 29 0.01 36.12 -29.77
C GLU A 29 0.90 34.89 -30.03
N SER A 30 0.95 33.99 -29.05
CA SER A 30 1.43 32.64 -29.25
C SER A 30 0.26 31.71 -28.99
N LYS A 31 -0.09 30.92 -30.02
CA LYS A 31 -1.08 29.86 -29.94
C LYS A 31 -0.63 28.82 -28.91
N ASP A 32 -0.98 29.04 -27.65
CA ASP A 32 -0.84 28.03 -26.59
C ASP A 32 -1.75 26.86 -26.95
N LYS A 33 -1.16 25.80 -27.48
CA LYS A 33 -1.81 24.50 -27.62
C LYS A 33 -2.17 24.03 -26.21
N GLU A 34 -3.44 24.17 -25.88
CA GLU A 34 -4.11 23.65 -24.69
C GLU A 34 -3.64 22.20 -24.42
N GLN A 35 -2.80 22.02 -23.39
CA GLN A 35 -2.16 20.73 -23.12
C GLN A 35 -3.18 19.82 -22.43
N THR A 36 -3.92 19.05 -23.22
CA THR A 36 -4.86 18.03 -22.72
C THR A 36 -4.09 16.98 -21.92
N ARG A 37 -4.47 16.79 -20.64
CA ARG A 37 -3.89 15.74 -19.77
C ARG A 37 -4.03 14.39 -20.47
N ASP A 38 -2.97 13.58 -20.42
CA ASP A 38 -3.03 12.20 -20.88
C ASP A 38 -4.18 11.44 -20.21
N SER A 39 -4.69 10.41 -20.87
CA SER A 39 -5.74 9.55 -20.32
C SER A 39 -5.35 8.09 -20.47
N TRP A 40 -5.96 7.25 -19.64
CA TRP A 40 -5.83 5.80 -19.74
C TRP A 40 -6.27 5.30 -21.12
N GLY A 41 -5.57 4.30 -21.67
CA GLY A 41 -5.93 3.67 -22.94
C GLY A 41 -7.27 2.95 -22.87
N GLY A 42 -7.66 2.47 -21.69
CA GLY A 42 -8.98 1.89 -21.43
C GLY A 42 -9.34 1.86 -19.94
N LYS A 43 -10.61 1.57 -19.64
CA LYS A 43 -11.09 1.44 -18.25
C LYS A 43 -10.40 0.31 -17.48
N ALA A 44 -10.09 -0.79 -18.17
CA ALA A 44 -9.39 -1.91 -17.58
C ALA A 44 -7.99 -1.52 -17.10
N GLU A 45 -7.25 -0.68 -17.84
CA GLU A 45 -5.92 -0.20 -17.43
C GLU A 45 -5.99 0.59 -16.12
N PHE A 46 -7.00 1.46 -15.97
CA PHE A 46 -7.24 2.19 -14.72
C PHE A 46 -7.57 1.23 -13.56
N LEU A 47 -8.54 0.33 -13.77
CA LEU A 47 -8.98 -0.62 -12.73
C LEU A 47 -7.86 -1.53 -12.29
N PHE A 48 -7.10 -2.12 -13.22
CA PHE A 48 -5.94 -2.95 -12.88
C PHE A 48 -4.81 -2.13 -12.25
N SER A 49 -4.63 -0.85 -12.63
CA SER A 49 -3.64 0.00 -11.95
C SER A 49 -4.01 0.28 -10.50
N CYS A 50 -5.29 0.57 -10.21
CA CYS A 50 -5.77 0.74 -8.85
C CYS A 50 -5.75 -0.58 -8.06
N LEU A 51 -6.12 -1.69 -8.69
CA LEU A 51 -6.08 -3.00 -8.05
C LEU A 51 -4.65 -3.44 -7.75
N SER A 52 -3.69 -3.26 -8.67
CA SER A 52 -2.27 -3.54 -8.43
C SER A 52 -1.63 -2.56 -7.44
N TYR A 53 -2.24 -1.39 -7.22
CA TYR A 53 -1.81 -0.48 -6.18
C TYR A 53 -2.27 -0.94 -4.80
N ALA A 54 -3.55 -1.34 -4.68
CA ALA A 54 -4.13 -1.84 -3.43
C ALA A 54 -3.58 -3.25 -3.06
N VAL A 55 -3.57 -4.17 -4.02
CA VAL A 55 -3.06 -5.53 -3.83
C VAL A 55 -1.54 -5.51 -3.86
N GLY A 56 -0.94 -5.51 -2.67
CA GLY A 56 0.51 -5.53 -2.46
C GLY A 56 0.98 -6.75 -1.68
N LEU A 57 2.22 -6.67 -1.18
CA LEU A 57 2.84 -7.72 -0.35
C LEU A 57 2.04 -7.99 0.94
N GLY A 58 1.37 -6.96 1.47
CA GLY A 58 0.55 -7.06 2.68
C GLY A 58 -0.62 -8.04 2.57
N ASN A 59 -1.21 -8.21 1.38
CA ASN A 59 -2.31 -9.16 1.17
C ASN A 59 -1.85 -10.61 1.32
N VAL A 60 -0.58 -10.90 1.00
CA VAL A 60 -0.02 -12.27 1.04
C VAL A 60 0.57 -12.60 2.40
N TRP A 61 1.21 -11.65 3.10
CA TRP A 61 1.88 -11.97 4.37
C TRP A 61 1.24 -11.37 5.62
N ARG A 62 0.57 -10.21 5.52
CA ARG A 62 0.09 -9.48 6.70
C ARG A 62 -1.35 -9.87 7.01
N PHE A 63 -2.21 -9.86 5.99
CA PHE A 63 -3.61 -10.24 6.16
C PHE A 63 -3.76 -11.67 6.75
N PRO A 64 -3.06 -12.70 6.26
CA PRO A 64 -3.20 -14.04 6.82
C PRO A 64 -2.67 -14.11 8.25
N TYR A 65 -1.57 -13.42 8.55
CA TYR A 65 -1.04 -13.31 9.92
C TYR A 65 -2.03 -12.65 10.88
N LEU A 66 -2.70 -11.57 10.45
CA LEU A 66 -3.72 -10.90 11.26
C LEU A 66 -4.95 -11.78 11.48
N CYS A 67 -5.44 -12.47 10.44
CA CYS A 67 -6.50 -13.47 10.60
C CYS A 67 -6.08 -14.52 11.62
N TYR A 68 -4.84 -15.01 11.50
CA TYR A 68 -4.30 -16.04 12.38
C TYR A 68 -4.30 -15.60 13.86
N LYS A 69 -3.78 -14.39 14.13
CA LYS A 69 -3.63 -13.81 15.47
C LYS A 69 -4.95 -13.41 16.13
N ASN A 70 -5.92 -12.99 15.31
CA ASN A 70 -7.16 -12.35 15.77
C ASN A 70 -8.40 -13.25 15.67
N GLY A 71 -8.22 -14.57 15.78
CA GLY A 71 -9.34 -15.51 15.91
C GLY A 71 -9.81 -16.16 14.61
N GLY A 72 -8.93 -16.27 13.62
CA GLY A 72 -9.19 -16.97 12.35
C GLY A 72 -10.35 -16.33 11.60
N GLY A 73 -11.39 -17.11 11.33
CA GLY A 73 -12.56 -16.67 10.57
C GLY A 73 -13.33 -15.54 11.23
N ALA A 74 -13.23 -15.38 12.56
CA ALA A 74 -13.90 -14.30 13.28
C ALA A 74 -13.38 -12.92 12.83
N PHE A 75 -12.10 -12.79 12.50
CA PHE A 75 -11.48 -11.54 12.06
C PHE A 75 -12.06 -11.00 10.74
N LEU A 76 -12.62 -11.88 9.90
CA LEU A 76 -13.24 -11.48 8.63
C LEU A 76 -14.44 -10.55 8.85
N LEU A 77 -15.16 -10.68 9.96
CA LEU A 77 -16.30 -9.81 10.27
C LEU A 77 -15.86 -8.36 10.54
N PRO A 78 -14.96 -8.07 11.50
CA PRO A 78 -14.38 -6.72 11.67
C PRO A 78 -13.75 -6.19 10.39
N PHE A 79 -13.03 -7.03 9.62
CA PHE A 79 -12.42 -6.62 8.36
C PHE A 79 -13.44 -6.13 7.33
N ILE A 80 -14.50 -6.92 7.08
CA ILE A 80 -15.57 -6.55 6.14
C ILE A 80 -16.33 -5.31 6.63
N CYS A 81 -16.60 -5.21 7.93
CA CYS A 81 -17.21 -4.02 8.51
C CYS A 81 -16.37 -2.77 8.22
N MET A 82 -15.08 -2.80 8.54
CA MET A 82 -14.16 -1.68 8.31
C MET A 82 -14.00 -1.35 6.82
N LEU A 83 -13.99 -2.36 5.96
CA LEU A 83 -13.95 -2.19 4.50
C LEU A 83 -15.19 -1.45 3.98
N VAL A 84 -16.38 -1.83 4.43
CA VAL A 84 -17.65 -1.20 4.00
C VAL A 84 -17.78 0.21 4.55
N THR A 85 -17.34 0.46 5.78
CA THR A 85 -17.63 1.72 6.47
C THR A 85 -16.55 2.79 6.38
N VAL A 86 -15.30 2.38 6.13
CA VAL A 86 -14.15 3.30 6.03
C VAL A 86 -13.44 3.12 4.71
N GLY A 87 -13.08 1.89 4.34
CA GLY A 87 -12.30 1.61 3.13
C GLY A 87 -12.97 2.11 1.84
N ILE A 88 -14.16 1.59 1.54
CA ILE A 88 -14.93 1.99 0.34
C ILE A 88 -15.23 3.50 0.34
N PRO A 89 -15.73 4.11 1.44
CA PRO A 89 -16.00 5.54 1.46
C PRO A 89 -14.77 6.42 1.23
N LEU A 90 -13.62 6.10 1.81
CA LEU A 90 -12.39 6.87 1.61
C LEU A 90 -11.85 6.70 0.19
N LEU A 91 -11.78 5.46 -0.31
CA LEU A 91 -11.33 5.19 -1.66
C LEU A 91 -12.21 5.91 -2.70
N TYR A 92 -13.53 5.90 -2.48
CA TYR A 92 -14.47 6.60 -3.33
C TYR A 92 -14.28 8.12 -3.30
N MET A 93 -14.06 8.69 -2.11
CA MET A 93 -13.74 10.11 -1.96
C MET A 93 -12.49 10.51 -2.73
N GLU A 94 -11.37 9.81 -2.55
CA GLU A 94 -10.11 10.11 -3.24
C GLU A 94 -10.24 9.96 -4.77
N THR A 95 -10.95 8.93 -5.22
CA THR A 95 -11.19 8.68 -6.65
C THR A 95 -11.98 9.83 -7.28
N CYS A 96 -13.03 10.31 -6.59
CA CYS A 96 -13.79 11.46 -7.03
C CYS A 96 -12.97 12.76 -6.99
N PHE A 97 -12.17 12.97 -5.95
CA PHE A 97 -11.37 14.18 -5.78
C PHE A 97 -10.29 14.32 -6.86
N GLY A 98 -9.60 13.23 -7.19
CA GLY A 98 -8.64 13.19 -8.29
C GLY A 98 -9.31 13.33 -9.66
N GLN A 99 -10.38 12.57 -9.94
CA GLN A 99 -11.07 12.62 -11.24
C GLN A 99 -11.74 13.98 -11.52
N TYR A 100 -12.29 14.65 -10.51
CA TYR A 100 -12.90 15.98 -10.66
C TYR A 100 -11.86 17.05 -10.96
N SER A 101 -10.74 17.05 -10.23
CA SER A 101 -9.69 18.05 -10.38
C SER A 101 -8.80 17.84 -11.61
N ALA A 102 -8.63 16.59 -12.05
CA ALA A 102 -7.67 16.19 -13.07
C ALA A 102 -6.24 16.68 -12.79
N THR A 103 -5.87 16.72 -11.51
CA THR A 103 -4.56 17.15 -11.01
C THR A 103 -4.03 16.24 -9.91
N GLY A 104 -2.73 16.27 -9.67
CA GLY A 104 -2.07 15.48 -8.64
C GLY A 104 -2.34 15.92 -7.19
N PRO A 105 -1.87 15.12 -6.21
CA PRO A 105 -2.10 15.29 -4.78
C PRO A 105 -1.75 16.65 -4.15
N ILE A 106 -0.78 17.42 -4.65
CA ILE A 106 -0.54 18.80 -4.14
C ILE A 106 -1.58 19.76 -4.71
N THR A 107 -1.76 19.72 -6.03
CA THR A 107 -2.50 20.73 -6.78
C THR A 107 -4.01 20.56 -6.65
N VAL A 108 -4.49 19.37 -6.25
CA VAL A 108 -5.88 19.12 -5.89
C VAL A 108 -6.35 19.96 -4.69
N TRP A 109 -5.44 20.36 -3.78
CA TRP A 109 -5.79 21.23 -2.65
C TRP A 109 -6.02 22.69 -3.04
N LYS A 110 -6.10 23.02 -4.33
CA LYS A 110 -6.75 24.26 -4.80
C LYS A 110 -8.20 24.36 -4.34
N ALA A 111 -8.82 23.24 -3.95
CA ALA A 111 -10.11 23.18 -3.26
C ALA A 111 -10.12 23.95 -1.93
N SER A 112 -9.02 23.91 -1.18
CA SER A 112 -8.83 24.68 0.06
C SER A 112 -7.34 25.01 0.22
N PRO A 113 -6.89 26.17 -0.31
CA PRO A 113 -5.48 26.57 -0.35
C PRO A 113 -4.76 26.53 1.00
N LEU A 114 -5.45 26.74 2.12
CA LEU A 114 -4.86 26.65 3.46
C LEU A 114 -4.27 25.26 3.75
N PHE A 115 -4.93 24.21 3.25
CA PHE A 115 -4.60 22.81 3.54
C PHE A 115 -3.76 22.14 2.46
N THR A 116 -3.11 22.92 1.58
CA THR A 116 -2.17 22.38 0.57
C THR A 116 -1.01 21.59 1.18
N GLY A 117 -0.69 21.81 2.46
CA GLY A 117 0.27 21.00 3.20
C GLY A 117 -0.08 19.51 3.27
N ILE A 118 -1.37 19.13 3.22
CA ILE A 118 -1.81 17.72 3.19
C ILE A 118 -1.22 17.00 1.96
N GLY A 119 -1.28 17.63 0.78
CA GLY A 119 -0.70 17.08 -0.44
C GLY A 119 0.83 16.95 -0.40
N TRP A 120 1.52 17.86 0.29
CA TRP A 120 2.96 17.72 0.53
C TRP A 120 3.27 16.56 1.46
N SER A 121 2.49 16.39 2.54
CA SER A 121 2.61 15.24 3.44
C SER A 121 2.37 13.91 2.72
N MET A 122 1.34 13.81 1.86
CA MET A 122 1.09 12.62 1.03
C MET A 122 2.30 12.21 0.19
N ILE A 123 3.01 13.18 -0.40
CA ILE A 123 4.19 12.93 -1.22
C ILE A 123 5.39 12.50 -0.39
N ILE A 124 5.61 13.14 0.77
CA ILE A 124 6.71 12.74 1.66
C ILE A 124 6.47 11.31 2.18
N ILE A 125 5.24 10.98 2.59
CA ILE A 125 4.86 9.60 2.98
C ILE A 125 5.12 8.64 1.82
N THR A 126 4.65 8.96 0.62
CA THR A 126 4.83 8.11 -0.55
C THR A 126 6.31 7.93 -0.89
N PHE A 127 7.13 8.98 -0.76
CA PHE A 127 8.56 8.91 -1.00
C PHE A 127 9.28 8.03 0.03
N CYS A 128 9.00 8.22 1.32
CA CYS A 128 9.55 7.38 2.38
C CYS A 128 9.07 5.91 2.24
N GLY A 129 7.80 5.72 1.89
CA GLY A 129 7.22 4.42 1.60
C GLY A 129 7.91 3.70 0.44
N SER A 130 8.16 4.43 -0.65
CA SER A 130 8.89 3.90 -1.81
C SER A 130 10.30 3.44 -1.45
N ILE A 131 10.99 4.06 -0.49
CA ILE A 131 12.34 3.67 -0.09
C ILE A 131 12.34 2.26 0.53
N TYR A 132 11.56 2.05 1.59
CA TYR A 132 11.58 0.77 2.30
C TYR A 132 10.87 -0.33 1.49
N TYR A 133 9.79 0.02 0.79
CA TYR A 133 9.04 -0.96 -0.01
C TYR A 133 9.89 -1.48 -1.17
N ASN A 134 10.71 -0.63 -1.81
CA ASN A 134 11.60 -1.09 -2.86
C ASN A 134 12.75 -1.97 -2.32
N MET A 135 13.15 -1.81 -1.05
CA MET A 135 14.08 -2.73 -0.41
C MET A 135 13.47 -4.14 -0.27
N LEU A 136 12.18 -4.26 0.04
CA LEU A 136 11.48 -5.55 0.06
C LEU A 136 11.46 -6.20 -1.33
N ILE A 137 11.27 -5.41 -2.38
CA ILE A 137 11.38 -5.87 -3.77
C ILE A 137 12.80 -6.34 -4.07
N ALA A 138 13.83 -5.63 -3.60
CA ALA A 138 15.23 -6.02 -3.77
C ALA A 138 15.54 -7.37 -3.11
N TRP A 139 15.06 -7.62 -1.88
CA TRP A 139 15.17 -8.94 -1.24
C TRP A 139 14.43 -10.01 -2.03
N THR A 140 13.21 -9.73 -2.48
CA THR A 140 12.43 -10.65 -3.29
C THR A 140 13.14 -11.00 -4.61
N MET A 141 13.75 -10.00 -5.25
CA MET A 141 14.52 -10.16 -6.48
C MET A 141 15.76 -11.02 -6.25
N PHE A 142 16.44 -10.84 -5.12
CA PHE A 142 17.56 -11.68 -4.71
C PHE A 142 17.12 -13.15 -4.57
N TYR A 143 16.06 -13.42 -3.80
CA TYR A 143 15.53 -14.78 -3.62
C TYR A 143 15.02 -15.39 -4.92
N PHE A 144 14.37 -14.60 -5.78
CA PHE A 144 13.92 -15.04 -7.11
C PHE A 144 15.10 -15.48 -7.98
N TRP A 145 16.17 -14.68 -8.02
CA TRP A 145 17.39 -15.04 -8.75
C TRP A 145 18.02 -16.33 -8.22
N GLN A 146 18.10 -16.49 -6.89
CA GLN A 146 18.61 -17.71 -6.28
C GLN A 146 17.72 -18.94 -6.54
N SER A 147 16.41 -18.73 -6.69
CA SER A 147 15.48 -19.81 -7.02
C SER A 147 15.66 -20.30 -8.47
N ILE A 148 15.92 -19.37 -9.40
CA ILE A 148 16.16 -19.70 -10.82
C ILE A 148 17.54 -20.31 -11.02
N SER A 149 18.57 -19.81 -10.32
CA SER A 149 19.93 -20.34 -10.45
C SER A 149 20.03 -21.78 -9.89
N SER A 150 19.22 -22.12 -8.90
CA SER A 150 19.13 -23.47 -8.32
C SER A 150 18.17 -24.42 -9.04
N VAL A 151 17.74 -24.17 -10.28
CA VAL A 151 16.82 -25.09 -11.01
C VAL A 151 17.41 -26.49 -11.19
N THR A 152 18.73 -26.62 -11.29
CA THR A 152 19.45 -27.89 -11.44
C THR A 152 20.13 -28.37 -10.15
N GLY A 153 19.92 -27.70 -9.02
CA GLY A 153 20.59 -28.00 -7.75
C GLY A 153 19.67 -27.77 -6.55
N ASP A 154 20.25 -27.79 -5.36
CA ASP A 154 19.51 -27.51 -4.14
C ASP A 154 19.38 -26.00 -3.90
N LEU A 155 18.31 -25.59 -3.23
CA LEU A 155 18.14 -24.21 -2.81
C LEU A 155 19.15 -23.86 -1.70
N PRO A 156 19.72 -22.65 -1.67
CA PRO A 156 20.76 -22.29 -0.69
C PRO A 156 20.32 -22.38 0.78
N TRP A 157 19.02 -22.28 1.05
CA TRP A 157 18.44 -22.35 2.39
C TRP A 157 17.97 -23.75 2.81
N THR A 158 18.35 -24.80 2.05
CA THR A 158 17.95 -26.19 2.34
C THR A 158 18.82 -26.86 3.41
N THR A 159 20.10 -26.50 3.48
CA THR A 159 21.09 -27.20 4.32
C THR A 159 21.67 -26.33 5.43
N CYS A 160 22.12 -26.99 6.51
CA CYS A 160 22.87 -26.37 7.60
C CYS A 160 24.40 -26.47 7.43
N SER A 161 24.88 -26.90 6.25
CA SER A 161 26.30 -27.15 5.99
C SER A 161 27.04 -25.96 5.35
N SER A 162 26.38 -24.81 5.24
CA SER A 162 26.93 -23.65 4.54
C SER A 162 27.77 -22.78 5.48
N SER A 163 28.64 -21.92 4.92
CA SER A 163 29.57 -21.09 5.70
C SER A 163 28.90 -20.05 6.60
N TRP A 164 27.64 -19.72 6.36
CA TRP A 164 26.84 -18.80 7.17
C TRP A 164 26.06 -19.48 8.29
N ASN A 165 26.10 -20.82 8.36
CA ASN A 165 25.39 -21.56 9.38
C ASN A 165 26.18 -21.60 10.70
N THR A 166 25.46 -21.55 11.81
CA THR A 166 26.03 -21.71 13.15
C THR A 166 25.85 -23.14 13.66
N GLY A 167 26.49 -23.48 14.79
CA GLY A 167 26.28 -24.77 15.46
C GLY A 167 24.85 -24.99 15.96
N ASP A 168 24.02 -23.93 15.99
CA ASP A 168 22.62 -23.96 16.40
C ASP A 168 21.66 -24.19 15.23
N CYS A 169 22.17 -24.36 14.00
CA CYS A 169 21.35 -24.63 12.82
C CYS A 169 20.72 -26.01 12.89
N VAL A 170 19.40 -26.07 12.71
CA VAL A 170 18.65 -27.32 12.76
C VAL A 170 17.73 -27.44 11.54
N HIS A 171 17.72 -28.61 10.92
CA HIS A 171 16.76 -28.92 9.87
C HIS A 171 15.33 -29.03 10.42
N ILE A 172 14.36 -28.69 9.58
CA ILE A 172 12.93 -28.72 9.92
C ILE A 172 12.45 -30.10 10.44
N ARG A 173 13.05 -31.19 9.94
CA ARG A 173 12.73 -32.56 10.37
C ARG A 173 13.18 -32.83 11.80
N THR A 174 14.40 -32.42 12.14
CA THR A 174 14.94 -32.55 13.51
C THR A 174 14.16 -31.67 14.49
N LEU A 175 13.67 -30.50 14.03
CA LEU A 175 12.75 -29.68 14.83
C LEU A 175 11.41 -30.40 15.07
N SER A 176 10.88 -31.08 14.06
CA SER A 176 9.67 -31.91 14.20
C SER A 176 9.85 -33.04 15.22
N GLU A 177 10.97 -33.76 15.16
CA GLU A 177 11.29 -34.85 16.09
C GLU A 177 11.41 -34.33 17.52
N ARG A 178 12.08 -33.18 17.71
CA ARG A 178 12.15 -32.46 18.99
C ARG A 178 10.75 -32.12 19.52
N ASN A 179 9.89 -31.55 18.69
CA ASN A 179 8.55 -31.12 19.11
C ASN A 179 7.64 -32.31 19.42
N ARG A 180 7.75 -33.40 18.64
CA ARG A 180 7.08 -34.67 18.91
C ARG A 180 7.54 -35.25 20.25
N CYS A 181 8.84 -35.23 20.52
CA CYS A 181 9.41 -35.67 21.79
C CYS A 181 8.86 -34.88 22.99
N ARG A 182 8.88 -33.54 22.86
CA ARG A 182 8.39 -32.63 23.90
C ARG A 182 6.90 -32.83 24.19
N ARG A 183 6.08 -33.07 23.16
CA ARG A 183 4.65 -33.39 23.31
C ARG A 183 4.40 -34.70 24.05
N GLN A 184 5.32 -35.65 23.96
CA GLN A 184 5.27 -36.92 24.70
C GLN A 184 5.85 -36.80 26.12
N GLY A 185 6.21 -35.59 26.57
CA GLY A 185 6.83 -35.35 27.88
C GLY A 185 8.32 -35.72 27.93
N GLY A 186 8.95 -35.98 26.78
CA GLY A 186 10.35 -36.34 26.66
C GLY A 186 11.30 -35.16 26.51
N PHE A 187 12.58 -35.44 26.80
CA PHE A 187 13.70 -34.53 26.56
C PHE A 187 14.40 -34.91 25.26
N PHE A 188 14.61 -33.94 24.37
CA PHE A 188 15.30 -34.16 23.10
C PHE A 188 16.78 -33.79 23.22
N ALA A 189 17.67 -34.77 23.13
CA ALA A 189 19.09 -34.58 23.36
C ALA A 189 19.84 -34.36 22.03
N PHE A 190 20.30 -33.12 21.80
CA PHE A 190 21.13 -32.78 20.63
C PHE A 190 22.47 -33.53 20.64
N ALA A 191 23.08 -33.67 21.81
CA ALA A 191 24.37 -34.32 21.99
C ALA A 191 24.34 -35.86 21.85
N LEU A 192 23.16 -36.49 21.87
CA LEU A 192 22.99 -37.94 21.79
C LEU A 192 22.40 -38.34 20.43
N ASN A 193 23.05 -37.92 19.34
CA ASN A 193 22.65 -38.28 17.97
C ASN A 193 21.14 -38.02 17.67
N HIS A 194 20.61 -36.88 18.16
CA HIS A 194 19.21 -36.46 17.97
C HIS A 194 18.15 -37.45 18.53
N SER A 195 18.46 -38.13 19.64
CA SER A 195 17.53 -39.07 20.26
C SER A 195 16.53 -38.39 21.22
N CYS A 196 15.29 -38.91 21.22
CA CYS A 196 14.24 -38.50 22.15
C CYS A 196 14.25 -39.41 23.38
N LEU A 197 14.47 -38.84 24.56
CA LEU A 197 14.46 -39.54 25.84
C LEU A 197 13.08 -39.36 26.50
N LEU A 198 12.28 -40.42 26.50
CA LEU A 198 10.95 -40.43 27.12
C LEU A 198 11.02 -40.90 28.58
N PRO A 199 10.28 -40.28 29.52
CA PRO A 199 10.30 -40.64 30.94
C PRO A 199 9.95 -42.11 31.20
N ASN A 200 9.08 -42.69 30.38
CA ASN A 200 8.56 -44.05 30.56
C ASN A 200 9.33 -45.13 29.79
N ASN A 201 10.36 -44.75 29.01
CA ASN A 201 11.10 -45.66 28.11
C ASN A 201 12.62 -45.55 28.25
N ALA A 202 13.11 -44.94 29.32
CA ALA A 202 14.52 -45.02 29.73
C ALA A 202 14.85 -46.43 30.23
N SER A 203 14.60 -47.45 29.41
CA SER A 203 14.98 -48.85 29.67
C SER A 203 15.91 -49.41 28.58
N TRP A 204 16.30 -48.61 27.57
CA TRP A 204 17.20 -49.04 26.50
C TRP A 204 17.99 -47.85 25.93
N VAL A 205 19.33 -47.89 26.04
CA VAL A 205 20.27 -47.03 25.29
C VAL A 205 21.34 -47.95 24.67
N MET A 206 21.52 -47.89 23.35
CA MET A 206 22.72 -48.38 22.63
C MET A 206 23.73 -47.22 22.56
N GLU A 207 25.06 -47.39 22.57
CA GLU A 207 25.85 -48.27 21.71
C GLU A 207 27.28 -48.42 22.26
N SER A 208 27.75 -49.65 22.50
CA SER A 208 29.18 -49.98 22.49
C SER A 208 29.51 -50.67 21.17
N SER A 209 30.77 -50.59 20.75
CA SER A 209 31.38 -50.93 19.43
C SER A 209 31.06 -52.29 18.77
N ASP A 210 30.18 -53.11 19.36
CA ASP A 210 30.03 -54.53 19.01
C ASP A 210 28.62 -54.87 18.48
N GLY A 211 27.73 -53.87 18.32
CA GLY A 211 26.42 -54.03 17.68
C GLY A 211 25.41 -54.93 18.42
N ALA A 212 25.66 -55.28 19.69
CA ALA A 212 24.80 -56.16 20.47
C ALA A 212 23.83 -55.39 21.38
N MET A 213 22.53 -55.70 21.28
CA MET A 213 21.46 -55.19 22.14
C MET A 213 21.53 -55.86 23.52
N ARG A 214 21.81 -55.10 24.58
CA ARG A 214 21.81 -55.60 25.97
C ARG A 214 20.71 -54.93 26.79
N PRO A 215 20.04 -55.66 27.71
CA PRO A 215 19.09 -55.06 28.64
C PRO A 215 19.79 -54.09 29.61
N PHE A 216 19.00 -53.15 30.13
CA PHE A 216 19.39 -52.14 31.12
C PHE A 216 20.30 -52.74 32.20
N PRO A 217 21.45 -52.12 32.52
CA PRO A 217 22.17 -52.51 33.72
C PRO A 217 21.25 -52.20 34.90
N GLY A 218 20.83 -53.24 35.63
CA GLY A 218 20.12 -53.06 36.89
C GLY A 218 20.93 -52.19 37.85
N ASN A 219 20.26 -51.65 38.87
CA ASN A 219 20.78 -50.76 39.92
C ASN A 219 22.07 -51.21 40.65
N ASP A 220 22.63 -52.37 40.31
CA ASP A 220 23.75 -53.00 40.98
C ASP A 220 25.11 -52.75 40.28
N THR A 221 25.16 -51.98 39.17
CA THR A 221 26.43 -51.52 38.58
C THR A 221 26.68 -50.02 38.85
N PRO A 222 27.94 -49.60 39.09
CA PRO A 222 28.29 -48.19 39.32
C PRO A 222 27.79 -47.25 38.22
N ASP A 223 27.78 -47.73 36.97
CA ASP A 223 27.33 -46.99 35.79
C ASP A 223 25.79 -46.88 35.72
N GLY A 224 25.05 -47.88 36.21
CA GLY A 224 23.58 -47.86 36.31
C GLY A 224 23.09 -46.89 37.40
N THR A 225 23.81 -46.78 38.51
CA THR A 225 23.55 -45.78 39.55
C THR A 225 23.85 -44.35 39.10
N ALA A 226 24.88 -44.12 38.28
CA ALA A 226 25.21 -42.78 37.75
C ALA A 226 24.19 -42.29 36.71
N LEU A 227 23.64 -43.20 35.90
CA LEU A 227 22.65 -42.85 34.88
C LEU A 227 21.24 -42.71 35.45
N SER A 228 20.86 -43.53 36.44
CA SER A 228 19.60 -43.36 37.18
C SER A 228 19.60 -42.10 38.04
N THR A 229 20.72 -41.75 38.69
CA THR A 229 20.88 -40.42 39.33
C THR A 229 20.82 -39.28 38.32
N PHE A 230 21.37 -39.43 37.10
CA PHE A 230 21.22 -38.43 36.04
C PHE A 230 19.75 -38.22 35.62
N TYR A 231 18.95 -39.29 35.53
CA TYR A 231 17.51 -39.20 35.23
C TYR A 231 16.70 -38.67 36.42
N ASP A 232 16.99 -39.09 37.65
CA ASP A 232 16.30 -38.60 38.85
C ASP A 232 16.66 -37.12 39.14
N GLU A 233 17.90 -36.69 38.89
CA GLU A 233 18.29 -35.28 38.96
C GLU A 233 17.60 -34.46 37.86
N ALA A 234 17.54 -34.95 36.62
CA ALA A 234 16.82 -34.28 35.54
C ALA A 234 15.29 -34.24 35.75
N ALA A 235 14.70 -35.28 36.33
CA ALA A 235 13.27 -35.38 36.61
C ALA A 235 12.85 -34.53 37.82
N THR A 236 13.68 -34.47 38.87
CA THR A 236 13.41 -33.61 40.04
C THR A 236 13.58 -32.13 39.72
N LEU A 237 14.51 -31.77 38.82
CA LEU A 237 14.70 -30.40 38.30
C LEU A 237 13.49 -29.83 37.54
N ASN A 238 12.60 -30.69 37.03
CA ASN A 238 11.38 -30.27 36.32
C ASN A 238 10.29 -29.74 37.25
N SER A 239 10.37 -30.03 38.56
CA SER A 239 9.28 -29.75 39.51
C SER A 239 9.49 -28.54 40.43
N THR A 240 10.72 -28.05 40.62
CA THR A 240 10.95 -26.99 41.62
C THR A 240 11.92 -25.86 41.24
N ASN A 241 12.76 -25.97 40.21
CA ASN A 241 13.61 -24.83 39.78
C ASN A 241 14.04 -24.95 38.30
N THR A 242 13.24 -24.39 37.41
CA THR A 242 13.55 -24.25 35.97
C THR A 242 14.87 -23.52 35.70
N SER A 243 15.37 -22.72 36.65
CA SER A 243 16.62 -21.97 36.57
C SER A 243 17.89 -22.82 36.71
N LEU A 244 17.85 -23.92 37.48
CA LEU A 244 19.02 -24.80 37.65
C LEU A 244 19.20 -25.75 36.46
N LEU A 245 18.10 -26.26 35.87
CA LEU A 245 18.15 -27.01 34.60
C LEU A 245 18.69 -26.13 33.45
N HIS A 246 18.34 -24.83 33.47
CA HIS A 246 18.85 -23.81 32.54
C HIS A 246 20.34 -23.51 32.70
N ASN A 247 20.86 -23.62 33.92
CA ASN A 247 22.28 -23.42 34.24
C ASN A 247 23.13 -24.68 33.98
N PHE A 248 22.55 -25.88 34.14
CA PHE A 248 23.27 -27.15 34.01
C PHE A 248 23.45 -27.60 32.55
N LEU A 249 22.49 -27.32 31.67
CA LEU A 249 22.59 -27.63 30.23
C LEU A 249 23.28 -26.52 29.41
N GLY A 250 23.67 -25.43 30.08
CA GLY A 250 23.87 -24.15 29.40
C GLY A 250 22.55 -23.68 28.76
N SER A 251 22.36 -22.37 28.62
CA SER A 251 21.30 -21.88 27.75
C SER A 251 21.63 -22.30 26.31
N VAL A 252 21.22 -23.50 25.87
CA VAL A 252 21.26 -23.86 24.47
C VAL A 252 20.35 -22.84 23.77
N PRO A 253 20.89 -21.99 22.89
CA PRO A 253 20.08 -21.02 22.15
C PRO A 253 18.91 -21.75 21.49
N ALA A 254 17.75 -21.10 21.40
CA ALA A 254 16.64 -21.68 20.65
C ALA A 254 17.14 -22.00 19.22
N PRO A 255 16.96 -23.24 18.74
CA PRO A 255 17.46 -23.65 17.43
C PRO A 255 16.90 -22.75 16.34
N LYS A 256 17.71 -22.47 15.34
CA LYS A 256 17.26 -21.70 14.16
C LYS A 256 17.16 -22.63 12.96
N THR A 257 16.16 -22.39 12.13
CA THR A 257 16.03 -23.12 10.86
C THR A 257 17.08 -22.64 9.87
N SER A 258 17.42 -23.50 8.91
CA SER A 258 18.37 -23.16 7.84
C SER A 258 17.93 -21.91 7.06
N SER A 259 16.63 -21.71 6.82
CA SER A 259 16.13 -20.49 6.17
C SER A 259 16.21 -19.25 7.06
N ASP A 260 16.06 -19.39 8.38
CA ASP A 260 16.21 -18.28 9.32
C ASP A 260 17.65 -17.76 9.33
N GLU A 261 18.62 -18.67 9.41
CA GLU A 261 20.04 -18.31 9.33
C GLU A 261 20.43 -17.82 7.94
N TYR A 262 19.88 -18.39 6.87
CA TYR A 262 20.09 -17.87 5.52
C TYR A 262 19.63 -16.42 5.40
N PHE A 263 18.45 -16.07 5.92
CA PHE A 263 17.97 -14.70 5.87
C PHE A 263 18.81 -13.76 6.75
N HIS A 264 19.05 -14.11 8.02
CA HIS A 264 19.70 -13.23 8.98
C HIS A 264 21.22 -13.15 8.79
N ASN A 265 21.91 -14.28 8.63
CA ASN A 265 23.38 -14.32 8.59
C ASN A 265 23.90 -14.09 7.17
N PHE A 266 23.26 -14.71 6.17
CA PHE A 266 23.71 -14.58 4.79
C PHE A 266 23.10 -13.37 4.11
N VAL A 267 21.77 -13.31 3.90
CA VAL A 267 21.12 -12.26 3.10
C VAL A 267 21.33 -10.88 3.71
N LEU A 268 20.93 -10.70 4.97
CA LEU A 268 21.05 -9.44 5.70
C LEU A 268 22.44 -9.23 6.30
N SER A 269 23.09 -10.31 6.77
CA SER A 269 24.26 -10.23 7.64
C SER A 269 24.03 -9.27 8.81
N ILE A 270 22.92 -9.50 9.52
CA ILE A 270 22.37 -8.58 10.50
C ILE A 270 23.38 -8.24 11.60
N SER A 271 23.46 -6.96 11.97
CA SER A 271 24.33 -6.50 13.06
C SER A 271 23.71 -6.73 14.44
N ASN A 272 24.53 -6.60 15.48
CA ASN A 272 24.11 -6.79 16.88
C ASN A 272 23.22 -5.67 17.40
N GLY A 273 23.09 -4.55 16.69
CA GLY A 273 22.22 -3.46 17.09
C GLY A 273 22.21 -2.26 16.14
N PHE A 274 21.32 -1.31 16.45
CA PHE A 274 21.04 -0.12 15.64
C PHE A 274 22.27 0.79 15.44
N HIS A 275 23.15 0.88 16.42
CA HIS A 275 24.35 1.74 16.34
C HIS A 275 25.45 1.16 15.43
N GLU A 276 25.38 -0.13 15.13
CA GLU A 276 26.36 -0.83 14.28
C GLU A 276 25.75 -1.05 12.89
N MET A 277 25.65 0.00 12.09
CA MET A 277 25.06 -0.10 10.75
C MET A 277 25.87 -0.98 9.80
N GLY A 278 27.20 -1.03 9.96
CA GLY A 278 28.09 -1.79 9.08
C GLY A 278 28.16 -1.23 7.66
N LEU A 279 28.82 -1.98 6.77
CA LEU A 279 28.98 -1.59 5.36
C LEU A 279 27.76 -2.03 4.52
N PRO A 280 27.42 -1.28 3.44
CA PRO A 280 26.43 -1.71 2.46
C PRO A 280 26.83 -3.04 1.82
N LYS A 281 25.87 -3.96 1.71
CA LYS A 281 26.08 -5.25 1.06
C LYS A 281 25.87 -5.11 -0.45
N TRP A 282 26.92 -5.35 -1.23
CA TRP A 282 26.94 -5.07 -2.67
C TRP A 282 25.87 -5.84 -3.47
N GLU A 283 25.57 -7.09 -3.09
CA GLU A 283 24.53 -7.87 -3.76
C GLU A 283 23.14 -7.21 -3.60
N LEU A 284 22.84 -6.70 -2.41
CA LEU A 284 21.59 -5.99 -2.14
C LEU A 284 21.53 -4.63 -2.83
N VAL A 285 22.67 -3.91 -2.89
CA VAL A 285 22.77 -2.65 -3.63
C VAL A 285 22.48 -2.86 -5.12
N LEU A 286 23.00 -3.94 -5.71
CA LEU A 286 22.73 -4.29 -7.11
C LEU A 286 21.27 -4.67 -7.34
N CYS A 287 20.66 -5.48 -6.45
CA CYS A 287 19.24 -5.79 -6.53
C CYS A 287 18.36 -4.53 -6.38
N LEU A 288 18.73 -3.62 -5.47
CA LEU A 288 18.04 -2.34 -5.30
C LEU A 288 18.17 -1.47 -6.56
N LEU A 289 19.36 -1.36 -7.15
CA LEU A 289 19.57 -0.64 -8.40
C LEU A 289 18.73 -1.24 -9.54
N ALA A 290 18.75 -2.57 -9.68
CA ALA A 290 17.99 -3.29 -10.70
C ALA A 290 16.48 -3.06 -10.54
N SER A 291 15.95 -3.08 -9.31
CA SER A 291 14.53 -2.81 -9.05
C SER A 291 14.12 -1.39 -9.48
N TRP A 292 14.95 -0.37 -9.20
CA TRP A 292 14.68 1.01 -9.65
C TRP A 292 14.73 1.14 -11.18
N ILE A 293 15.64 0.43 -11.84
CA ILE A 293 15.70 0.38 -13.31
C ILE A 293 14.40 -0.21 -13.87
N VAL A 294 13.91 -1.32 -13.31
CA VAL A 294 12.63 -1.92 -13.74
C VAL A 294 11.47 -0.93 -13.58
N VAL A 295 11.40 -0.20 -12.46
CA VAL A 295 10.36 0.82 -12.24
C VAL A 295 10.44 1.94 -13.29
N ILE A 296 11.65 2.42 -13.62
CA ILE A 296 11.85 3.43 -14.67
C ILE A 296 11.37 2.90 -16.03
N LEU A 297 11.68 1.64 -16.36
CA LEU A 297 11.24 1.01 -17.60
C LEU A 297 9.71 0.90 -17.67
N CYS A 298 9.05 0.51 -16.58
CA CYS A 298 7.59 0.45 -16.51
C CYS A 298 6.93 1.82 -16.70
N LEU A 299 7.58 2.91 -16.25
CA LEU A 299 7.07 4.28 -16.30
C LEU A 299 7.64 5.15 -17.43
N ILE A 300 8.41 4.59 -18.36
CA ILE A 300 9.15 5.36 -19.38
C ILE A 300 8.26 6.23 -20.28
N ARG A 301 7.01 5.84 -20.51
CA ARG A 301 5.98 6.64 -21.21
C ARG A 301 4.80 7.05 -20.30
N GLY A 302 5.06 7.18 -19.00
CA GLY A 302 4.05 7.47 -17.98
C GLY A 302 2.94 6.43 -17.94
N VAL A 303 1.70 6.88 -17.71
CA VAL A 303 0.50 6.04 -17.54
C VAL A 303 0.23 5.11 -18.73
N LYS A 304 0.66 5.45 -19.95
CA LYS A 304 0.49 4.59 -21.14
C LYS A 304 1.37 3.33 -21.12
N SER A 305 2.54 3.41 -20.47
CA SER A 305 3.43 2.25 -20.28
C SER A 305 3.04 1.50 -19.01
N ALA A 306 2.76 2.23 -17.92
CA ALA A 306 2.29 1.64 -16.67
C ALA A 306 1.02 0.82 -16.89
N GLY A 307 0.03 1.36 -17.61
CA GLY A 307 -1.24 0.68 -17.95
C GLY A 307 -1.07 -0.63 -18.70
N LYS A 308 0.06 -0.83 -19.40
CA LYS A 308 0.37 -2.11 -20.06
C LYS A 308 1.11 -3.07 -19.13
N ALA A 309 2.04 -2.56 -18.33
CA ALA A 309 2.76 -3.37 -17.34
C ALA A 309 1.80 -3.98 -16.30
N VAL A 310 0.75 -3.24 -15.91
CA VAL A 310 -0.22 -3.70 -14.91
C VAL A 310 -1.07 -4.91 -15.33
N TYR A 311 -1.19 -5.21 -16.62
CA TYR A 311 -1.83 -6.47 -17.02
C TYR A 311 -1.01 -7.67 -16.59
N PHE A 312 0.32 -7.60 -16.69
CA PHE A 312 1.19 -8.66 -16.21
C PHE A 312 1.28 -8.65 -14.69
N THR A 313 1.61 -7.49 -14.09
CA THR A 313 1.81 -7.42 -12.63
C THR A 313 0.50 -7.64 -11.84
N GLY A 314 -0.65 -7.35 -12.45
CA GLY A 314 -1.96 -7.59 -11.86
C GLY A 314 -2.46 -9.02 -12.04
N LEU A 315 -2.22 -9.68 -13.19
CA LEU A 315 -2.78 -11.02 -13.46
C LEU A 315 -1.87 -12.17 -13.03
N PHE A 316 -0.54 -12.01 -13.15
CA PHE A 316 0.42 -13.07 -12.82
C PHE A 316 0.31 -13.56 -11.36
N PRO A 317 0.09 -12.68 -10.36
CA PRO A 317 -0.11 -13.14 -8.99
C PRO A 317 -1.30 -14.08 -8.82
N TYR A 318 -2.43 -13.84 -9.50
CA TYR A 318 -3.60 -14.72 -9.42
C TYR A 318 -3.34 -16.09 -10.05
N LEU A 319 -2.58 -16.14 -11.15
CA LEU A 319 -2.14 -17.40 -11.75
C LEU A 319 -1.32 -18.21 -10.75
N VAL A 320 -0.31 -17.58 -10.12
CA VAL A 320 0.55 -18.26 -9.15
C VAL A 320 -0.22 -18.66 -7.88
N LEU A 321 -1.06 -17.78 -7.33
CA LEU A 321 -1.89 -18.09 -6.17
C LEU A 321 -2.80 -19.29 -6.45
N THR A 322 -3.35 -19.42 -7.66
CA THR A 322 -4.15 -20.57 -8.07
C THR A 322 -3.33 -21.86 -8.08
N ILE A 323 -2.13 -21.82 -8.68
CA ILE A 323 -1.22 -22.97 -8.73
C ILE A 323 -0.81 -23.40 -7.30
N LEU A 324 -0.44 -22.43 -6.45
CA LEU A 324 -0.07 -22.67 -5.06
C LEU A 324 -1.24 -23.15 -4.21
N LEU A 325 -2.46 -22.68 -4.48
CA LEU A 325 -3.66 -23.16 -3.78
C LEU A 325 -3.95 -24.62 -4.12
N ILE A 326 -3.95 -24.96 -5.42
CA ILE A 326 -4.14 -26.35 -5.87
C ILE A 326 -3.07 -27.23 -5.24
N ARG A 327 -1.80 -26.83 -5.28
CA ARG A 327 -0.73 -27.57 -4.63
C ARG A 327 -0.93 -27.68 -3.12
N GLY A 328 -1.24 -26.57 -2.45
CA GLY A 328 -1.47 -26.52 -1.01
C GLY A 328 -2.58 -27.46 -0.56
N LEU A 329 -3.69 -27.53 -1.30
CA LEU A 329 -4.81 -28.44 -1.03
C LEU A 329 -4.43 -29.92 -1.19
N THR A 330 -3.46 -30.25 -2.05
CA THR A 330 -2.96 -31.62 -2.20
C THR A 330 -1.97 -32.05 -1.12
N LEU A 331 -1.51 -31.14 -0.26
CA LEU A 331 -0.58 -31.45 0.83
C LEU A 331 -1.31 -32.02 2.05
N GLU A 332 -0.67 -32.97 2.74
CA GLU A 332 -1.20 -33.60 3.95
C GLU A 332 -1.29 -32.59 5.11
N GLY A 333 -2.44 -32.54 5.79
CA GLY A 333 -2.64 -31.60 6.90
C GLY A 333 -3.04 -30.19 6.49
N SER A 334 -3.17 -29.91 5.18
CA SER A 334 -3.67 -28.61 4.67
C SER A 334 -5.08 -28.27 5.16
N SER A 335 -5.93 -29.29 5.36
CA SER A 335 -7.29 -29.12 5.88
C SER A 335 -7.32 -28.44 7.25
N LYS A 336 -6.39 -28.76 8.15
CA LYS A 336 -6.29 -28.13 9.48
C LYS A 336 -6.00 -26.63 9.38
N GLY A 337 -5.23 -26.23 8.38
CA GLY A 337 -4.96 -24.83 8.09
C GLY A 337 -6.20 -24.08 7.64
N LEU A 338 -6.99 -24.67 6.74
CA LEU A 338 -8.26 -24.08 6.27
C LEU A 338 -9.34 -24.08 7.35
N GLU A 339 -9.42 -25.13 8.16
CA GLU A 339 -10.29 -25.18 9.34
C GLU A 339 -9.95 -24.03 10.28
N TYR A 340 -8.67 -23.81 10.59
CA TYR A 340 -8.26 -22.66 11.41
C TYR A 340 -8.62 -21.32 10.76
N PHE A 341 -8.49 -21.20 9.44
CA PHE A 341 -8.79 -19.95 8.73
C PHE A 341 -10.28 -19.60 8.73
N PHE A 342 -11.17 -20.59 8.59
CA PHE A 342 -12.61 -20.34 8.46
C PHE A 342 -13.41 -20.54 9.75
N ILE A 343 -12.96 -21.39 10.68
CA ILE A 343 -13.68 -21.61 11.94
C ILE A 343 -13.49 -20.39 12.84
N PRO A 344 -14.56 -19.66 13.17
CA PRO A 344 -14.46 -18.41 13.92
C PRO A 344 -14.31 -18.67 15.41
N ASN A 345 -13.33 -18.01 16.04
CA ASN A 345 -13.27 -17.88 17.49
C ASN A 345 -13.97 -16.57 17.93
N TRP A 346 -15.23 -16.68 18.33
CA TRP A 346 -16.07 -15.53 18.67
C TRP A 346 -15.58 -14.76 19.90
N ASP A 347 -14.90 -15.40 20.84
CA ASP A 347 -14.40 -14.76 22.06
C ASP A 347 -13.38 -13.66 21.74
N ARG A 348 -12.65 -13.80 20.62
CA ARG A 348 -11.67 -12.81 20.16
C ARG A 348 -12.33 -11.48 19.75
N LEU A 349 -13.59 -11.47 19.34
CA LEU A 349 -14.28 -10.25 18.92
C LEU A 349 -14.58 -9.28 20.07
N ALA A 350 -14.54 -9.76 21.31
CA ALA A 350 -14.67 -8.92 22.50
C ALA A 350 -13.43 -8.04 22.73
N ASP A 351 -12.28 -8.39 22.15
CA ASP A 351 -11.06 -7.61 22.24
C ASP A 351 -11.09 -6.45 21.23
N ALA A 352 -11.04 -5.22 21.74
CA ALA A 352 -10.99 -4.00 20.92
C ALA A 352 -9.78 -3.98 19.96
N LYS A 353 -8.70 -4.69 20.30
CA LYS A 353 -7.51 -4.80 19.45
C LYS A 353 -7.82 -5.47 18.11
N VAL A 354 -8.72 -6.44 18.08
CA VAL A 354 -9.12 -7.14 16.86
C VAL A 354 -9.73 -6.17 15.84
N TRP A 355 -10.55 -5.23 16.32
CA TRP A 355 -11.17 -4.19 15.51
C TRP A 355 -10.16 -3.14 15.05
N GLY A 356 -9.22 -2.76 15.92
CA GLY A 356 -8.10 -1.88 15.58
C GLY A 356 -7.22 -2.45 14.46
N ASP A 357 -6.79 -3.70 14.62
CA ASP A 357 -5.97 -4.41 13.62
C ASP A 357 -6.72 -4.55 12.28
N ALA A 358 -8.03 -4.82 12.30
CA ALA A 358 -8.86 -4.89 11.09
C ALA A 358 -8.94 -3.54 10.36
N ALA A 359 -9.15 -2.45 11.11
CA ALA A 359 -9.22 -1.12 10.54
C ALA A 359 -7.88 -0.67 9.93
N MET A 360 -6.78 -0.91 10.65
CA MET A 360 -5.43 -0.64 10.15
C MET A 360 -5.14 -1.45 8.88
N GLN A 361 -5.54 -2.73 8.85
CA GLN A 361 -5.37 -3.56 7.67
C GLN A 361 -6.12 -2.99 6.46
N VAL A 362 -7.38 -2.60 6.59
CA VAL A 362 -8.16 -1.99 5.50
C VAL A 362 -7.50 -0.69 5.01
N PHE A 363 -7.05 0.15 5.94
CA PHE A 363 -6.45 1.44 5.62
C PHE A 363 -5.13 1.31 4.84
N PHE A 364 -4.25 0.38 5.25
CA PHE A 364 -3.01 0.10 4.51
C PHE A 364 -3.25 -0.65 3.21
N SER A 365 -4.20 -1.60 3.19
CA SER A 365 -4.47 -2.43 2.00
C SER A 365 -5.00 -1.59 0.84
N LEU A 366 -5.92 -0.66 1.09
CA LEU A 366 -6.44 0.22 0.04
C LEU A 366 -5.53 1.41 -0.29
N ALA A 367 -4.43 1.58 0.43
CA ALA A 367 -3.50 2.71 0.32
C ALA A 367 -4.21 4.09 0.36
N SER A 368 -5.21 4.23 1.22
CA SER A 368 -5.92 5.51 1.43
C SER A 368 -5.05 6.50 2.21
N GLY A 369 -5.07 7.79 1.85
CA GLY A 369 -4.29 8.86 2.46
C GLY A 369 -2.86 9.00 1.93
N TRP A 370 -2.46 8.19 0.93
CA TRP A 370 -1.13 8.27 0.29
C TRP A 370 -1.14 9.20 -0.93
N GLY A 371 -2.32 9.56 -1.45
CA GLY A 371 -2.48 10.36 -2.67
C GLY A 371 -2.32 9.56 -3.97
N GLY A 372 -2.03 8.26 -3.90
CA GLY A 372 -1.87 7.43 -5.09
C GLY A 372 -3.16 7.26 -5.88
N ILE A 373 -4.29 7.09 -5.20
CA ILE A 373 -5.60 6.99 -5.84
C ILE A 373 -6.02 8.33 -6.47
N ILE A 374 -5.72 9.45 -5.82
CA ILE A 374 -5.91 10.79 -6.38
C ILE A 374 -5.11 10.94 -7.68
N ALA A 375 -3.83 10.55 -7.68
CA ALA A 375 -2.98 10.63 -8.87
C ALA A 375 -3.49 9.71 -10.00
N LEU A 376 -3.82 8.45 -9.72
CA LEU A 376 -4.32 7.52 -10.74
C LEU A 376 -5.67 7.95 -11.34
N SER A 377 -6.59 8.41 -10.49
CA SER A 377 -7.92 8.87 -10.92
C SER A 377 -7.89 10.20 -11.65
N SER A 378 -6.86 11.04 -11.47
CA SER A 378 -6.70 12.29 -12.21
C SER A 378 -6.60 12.12 -13.74
N TYR A 379 -6.20 10.93 -14.21
CA TYR A 379 -6.12 10.56 -15.62
C TYR A 379 -7.44 10.00 -16.18
N ASN A 380 -8.49 9.89 -15.35
CA ASN A 380 -9.80 9.43 -15.79
C ASN A 380 -10.55 10.50 -16.61
N LYS A 381 -11.47 9.99 -17.45
CA LYS A 381 -12.48 10.82 -18.12
C LYS A 381 -13.43 11.41 -17.07
N PHE A 382 -13.88 12.64 -17.29
CA PHE A 382 -14.70 13.38 -16.31
C PHE A 382 -15.99 12.63 -15.90
N HIS A 383 -16.72 12.05 -16.86
CA HIS A 383 -17.94 11.27 -16.63
C HIS A 383 -17.71 9.76 -16.43
N ASN A 384 -16.51 9.36 -16.01
CA ASN A 384 -16.27 7.96 -15.67
C ASN A 384 -16.97 7.59 -14.35
N ASN A 385 -17.46 6.35 -14.23
CA ASN A 385 -18.22 5.92 -13.05
C ASN A 385 -17.30 5.58 -11.89
N ALA A 386 -16.84 6.61 -11.19
CA ALA A 386 -15.93 6.48 -10.05
C ALA A 386 -16.48 5.57 -8.94
N LEU A 387 -17.79 5.56 -8.70
CA LEU A 387 -18.39 4.72 -7.65
C LEU A 387 -18.22 3.23 -7.94
N LEU A 388 -18.52 2.81 -9.17
CA LEU A 388 -18.37 1.41 -9.55
C LEU A 388 -16.90 1.01 -9.51
N ASP A 389 -16.00 1.88 -9.97
CA ASP A 389 -14.58 1.58 -9.99
C ASP A 389 -14.01 1.42 -8.57
N SER A 390 -14.37 2.33 -7.64
CA SER A 390 -13.96 2.22 -6.24
C SER A 390 -14.54 0.96 -5.57
N LEU A 391 -15.79 0.59 -5.85
CA LEU A 391 -16.37 -0.65 -5.35
C LEU A 391 -15.63 -1.88 -5.87
N LEU A 392 -15.32 -1.93 -7.17
CA LEU A 392 -14.60 -3.06 -7.77
C LEU A 392 -13.18 -3.19 -7.23
N VAL A 393 -12.48 -2.08 -7.02
CA VAL A 393 -11.12 -2.09 -6.45
C VAL A 393 -11.15 -2.54 -4.99
N SER A 394 -12.05 -2.01 -4.15
CA SER A 394 -12.13 -2.41 -2.74
C SER A 394 -12.57 -3.85 -2.55
N LEU A 395 -13.56 -4.31 -3.31
CA LEU A 395 -14.01 -5.71 -3.24
C LEU A 395 -12.95 -6.66 -3.82
N GLY A 396 -12.26 -6.24 -4.88
CA GLY A 396 -11.12 -6.96 -5.44
C GLY A 396 -10.00 -7.14 -4.42
N ASP A 397 -9.58 -6.07 -3.74
CA ASP A 397 -8.56 -6.11 -2.69
C ASP A 397 -8.95 -7.03 -1.52
N GLY A 398 -10.19 -6.91 -1.02
CA GLY A 398 -10.70 -7.79 0.04
C GLY A 398 -10.77 -9.25 -0.39
N ALA A 399 -11.27 -9.53 -1.59
CA ALA A 399 -11.35 -10.88 -2.14
C ALA A 399 -9.96 -11.49 -2.33
N THR A 400 -8.99 -10.72 -2.83
CA THR A 400 -7.62 -11.18 -3.02
C THR A 400 -6.92 -11.46 -1.71
N SER A 401 -7.20 -10.67 -0.66
CA SER A 401 -6.69 -10.92 0.69
C SER A 401 -7.20 -12.25 1.25
N ILE A 402 -8.50 -12.53 1.11
CA ILE A 402 -9.10 -13.81 1.52
C ILE A 402 -8.52 -14.96 0.69
N TYR A 403 -8.39 -14.77 -0.62
CA TYR A 403 -7.86 -15.78 -1.54
C TYR A 403 -6.40 -16.12 -1.25
N ALA A 404 -5.55 -15.12 -1.07
CA ALA A 404 -4.17 -15.29 -0.64
C ALA A 404 -4.10 -15.95 0.75
N GLY A 405 -4.97 -15.53 1.67
CA GLY A 405 -5.15 -16.16 2.98
C GLY A 405 -5.41 -17.65 2.88
N MET A 406 -6.38 -18.08 2.08
CA MET A 406 -6.65 -19.51 1.86
C MET A 406 -5.39 -20.27 1.42
N THR A 407 -4.65 -19.72 0.44
CA THR A 407 -3.40 -20.32 -0.05
C THR A 407 -2.35 -20.41 1.05
N VAL A 408 -2.13 -19.33 1.82
CA VAL A 408 -1.16 -19.28 2.91
C VAL A 408 -1.52 -20.29 3.99
N PHE A 409 -2.78 -20.32 4.42
CA PHE A 409 -3.24 -21.21 5.48
C PHE A 409 -3.19 -22.69 5.09
N CYS A 410 -3.46 -23.05 3.83
CA CYS A 410 -3.24 -24.43 3.36
C CYS A 410 -1.78 -24.87 3.59
N VAL A 411 -0.85 -24.00 3.24
CA VAL A 411 0.59 -24.24 3.32
C VAL A 411 1.07 -24.24 4.78
N LEU A 412 0.53 -23.36 5.63
CA LEU A 412 0.76 -23.36 7.07
C LEU A 412 0.20 -24.60 7.78
N GLY A 413 -0.95 -25.12 7.34
CA GLY A 413 -1.53 -26.36 7.88
C GLY A 413 -0.64 -27.57 7.64
N TYR A 414 -0.12 -27.69 6.42
CA TYR A 414 0.90 -28.69 6.09
C TYR A 414 2.16 -28.54 6.96
N MET A 415 2.63 -27.31 7.14
CA MET A 415 3.80 -27.02 7.97
C MET A 415 3.59 -27.39 9.45
N SER A 416 2.43 -27.07 10.01
CA SER A 416 2.02 -27.47 11.37
C SER A 416 1.98 -28.99 11.52
N HIS A 417 1.49 -29.70 10.51
CA HIS A 417 1.47 -31.16 10.46
C HIS A 417 2.90 -31.74 10.43
N VAL A 418 3.76 -31.22 9.55
CA VAL A 418 5.16 -31.67 9.41
C VAL A 418 5.94 -31.38 10.68
N MET A 419 5.87 -30.18 11.24
CA MET A 419 6.62 -29.80 12.44
C MET A 419 6.03 -30.35 13.74
N SER A 420 4.81 -30.91 13.72
CA SER A 420 4.10 -31.32 14.92
C SER A 420 4.04 -30.18 15.96
N VAL A 421 3.74 -28.97 15.50
CA VAL A 421 3.57 -27.74 16.31
C VAL A 421 2.22 -27.14 15.95
N PRO A 422 1.44 -26.59 16.90
CA PRO A 422 0.17 -25.98 16.53
C PRO A 422 0.41 -24.72 15.67
N ILE A 423 -0.59 -24.33 14.87
CA ILE A 423 -0.41 -23.31 13.81
C ILE A 423 0.03 -21.96 14.41
N ASP A 424 -0.59 -21.54 15.52
CA ASP A 424 0.16 -21.35 16.74
C ASP A 424 1.53 -20.64 16.70
N GLU A 425 2.51 -21.45 17.05
CA GLU A 425 3.90 -21.06 17.23
C GLU A 425 4.66 -20.98 15.88
N VAL A 426 4.02 -21.35 14.77
CA VAL A 426 4.65 -21.41 13.44
C VAL A 426 4.55 -20.07 12.69
N ALA A 427 3.50 -19.29 12.95
CA ALA A 427 3.24 -18.05 12.21
C ALA A 427 4.13 -16.89 12.69
N LYS A 428 5.12 -16.51 11.88
CA LYS A 428 5.93 -15.30 12.06
C LYS A 428 5.25 -14.06 11.44
N ASP A 429 5.50 -12.88 11.99
CA ASP A 429 4.96 -11.61 11.46
C ASP A 429 5.84 -11.03 10.32
N GLY A 430 5.22 -10.26 9.44
CA GLY A 430 5.87 -9.44 8.41
C GLY A 430 6.81 -10.20 7.47
N ALA A 431 7.99 -9.62 7.24
CA ALA A 431 9.00 -10.17 6.33
C ALA A 431 9.46 -11.59 6.72
N GLY A 432 9.39 -11.96 8.00
CA GLY A 432 9.74 -13.30 8.47
C GLY A 432 8.82 -14.39 7.91
N LEU A 433 7.55 -14.07 7.64
CA LEU A 433 6.65 -15.03 7.01
C LEU A 433 7.15 -15.37 5.60
N ALA A 434 7.45 -14.36 4.78
CA ALA A 434 7.80 -14.54 3.38
C ALA A 434 9.25 -14.97 3.12
N PHE A 435 10.20 -14.52 3.92
CA PHE A 435 11.63 -14.79 3.69
C PHE A 435 12.22 -15.85 4.60
N ILE A 436 11.46 -16.40 5.55
CA ILE A 436 11.91 -17.49 6.42
C ILE A 436 10.94 -18.66 6.34
N LEU A 437 9.68 -18.43 6.71
CA LEU A 437 8.71 -19.51 6.82
C LEU A 437 8.34 -20.12 5.45
N TYR A 438 8.10 -19.29 4.44
CA TYR A 438 7.81 -19.80 3.08
C TYR A 438 8.97 -20.59 2.46
N PRO A 439 10.23 -20.09 2.48
CA PRO A 439 11.41 -20.86 2.10
C PRO A 439 11.52 -22.23 2.80
N ASP A 440 11.30 -22.25 4.12
CA ASP A 440 11.28 -23.49 4.90
C ASP A 440 10.23 -24.48 4.38
N ILE A 441 9.04 -23.98 4.03
CA ILE A 441 7.97 -24.83 3.51
C ILE A 441 8.28 -25.31 2.09
N VAL A 442 8.81 -24.47 1.23
CA VAL A 442 9.12 -24.83 -0.16
C VAL A 442 10.20 -25.92 -0.24
N THR A 443 11.21 -25.88 0.64
CA THR A 443 12.27 -26.92 0.67
C THR A 443 11.76 -28.30 1.09
N SER A 444 10.61 -28.37 1.76
CA SER A 444 9.97 -29.64 2.11
C SER A 444 9.14 -30.26 0.98
N MET A 445 8.87 -29.52 -0.09
CA MET A 445 8.11 -29.99 -1.25
C MET A 445 9.03 -30.53 -2.35
N PRO A 446 8.60 -31.55 -3.11
CA PRO A 446 9.36 -32.03 -4.27
C PRO A 446 9.48 -30.93 -5.33
N VAL A 447 10.62 -30.87 -6.02
CA VAL A 447 10.94 -29.84 -7.02
C VAL A 447 10.91 -28.44 -6.40
N SER A 448 11.55 -28.27 -5.24
CA SER A 448 11.56 -27.02 -4.46
C SER A 448 11.93 -25.76 -5.26
N PRO A 449 12.90 -25.77 -6.20
CA PRO A 449 13.25 -24.59 -6.99
C PRO A 449 12.09 -24.01 -7.80
N LEU A 450 11.21 -24.86 -8.35
CA LEU A 450 10.04 -24.41 -9.12
C LEU A 450 9.07 -23.62 -8.24
N TRP A 451 8.74 -24.16 -7.06
CA TRP A 451 7.81 -23.52 -6.13
C TRP A 451 8.38 -22.21 -5.58
N ALA A 452 9.69 -22.16 -5.30
CA ALA A 452 10.37 -20.95 -4.84
C ALA A 452 10.35 -19.86 -5.92
N ALA A 453 10.67 -20.21 -7.17
CA ALA A 453 10.66 -19.28 -8.29
C ALA A 453 9.25 -18.71 -8.56
N LEU A 454 8.21 -19.55 -8.50
CA LEU A 454 6.82 -19.11 -8.63
C LEU A 454 6.43 -18.16 -7.49
N PHE A 455 6.72 -18.53 -6.24
CA PHE A 455 6.37 -17.72 -5.06
C PHE A 455 7.08 -16.36 -5.07
N PHE A 456 8.40 -16.32 -5.24
CA PHE A 456 9.14 -15.06 -5.27
C PHE A 456 8.86 -14.25 -6.54
N GLY A 457 8.55 -14.89 -7.67
CA GLY A 457 8.08 -14.20 -8.87
C GLY A 457 6.73 -13.51 -8.66
N MET A 458 5.81 -14.16 -7.93
CA MET A 458 4.54 -13.57 -7.51
C MET A 458 4.75 -12.38 -6.57
N LEU A 459 5.58 -12.52 -5.53
CA LEU A 459 5.88 -11.40 -4.63
C LEU A 459 6.53 -10.23 -5.37
N LEU A 460 7.42 -10.51 -6.34
CA LEU A 460 8.10 -9.48 -7.13
C LEU A 460 7.10 -8.71 -8.00
N THR A 461 6.15 -9.39 -8.63
CA THR A 461 5.11 -8.74 -9.45
C THR A 461 4.13 -7.93 -8.62
N LEU A 462 3.71 -8.42 -7.45
CA LEU A 462 2.90 -7.66 -6.48
C LEU A 462 3.66 -6.40 -6.01
N GLY A 463 4.94 -6.55 -5.68
CA GLY A 463 5.80 -5.44 -5.29
C GLY A 463 5.89 -4.36 -6.37
N PHE A 464 6.19 -4.76 -7.61
CA PHE A 464 6.25 -3.81 -8.73
C PHE A 464 4.90 -3.14 -9.02
N GLY A 465 3.78 -3.86 -8.86
CA GLY A 465 2.43 -3.28 -8.99
C GLY A 465 2.24 -2.03 -8.14
N THR A 466 2.50 -2.15 -6.83
CA THR A 466 2.40 -1.01 -5.90
C THR A 466 3.45 0.06 -6.18
N MET A 467 4.70 -0.33 -6.50
CA MET A 467 5.79 0.62 -6.73
C MET A 467 5.56 1.51 -7.96
N ILE A 468 4.99 0.96 -9.03
CA ILE A 468 4.64 1.73 -10.25
C ILE A 468 3.67 2.85 -9.90
N ALA A 469 2.64 2.57 -9.08
CA ALA A 469 1.66 3.57 -8.65
C ALA A 469 2.27 4.62 -7.71
N ASN A 470 3.10 4.21 -6.74
CA ASN A 470 3.78 5.15 -5.83
C ASN A 470 4.68 6.12 -6.59
N VAL A 471 5.56 5.62 -7.47
CA VAL A 471 6.48 6.48 -8.23
C VAL A 471 5.72 7.34 -9.22
N ASN A 472 4.68 6.82 -9.87
CA ASN A 472 3.80 7.62 -10.71
C ASN A 472 3.20 8.80 -9.91
N THR A 473 2.75 8.57 -8.67
CA THR A 473 2.19 9.60 -7.80
C THR A 473 3.18 10.72 -7.51
N LEU A 474 4.44 10.39 -7.23
CA LEU A 474 5.51 11.37 -7.03
C LEU A 474 5.76 12.18 -8.31
N VAL A 475 5.91 11.51 -9.45
CA VAL A 475 6.15 12.16 -10.76
C VAL A 475 4.99 13.07 -11.14
N THR A 476 3.74 12.57 -11.06
CA THR A 476 2.53 13.33 -11.35
C THR A 476 2.46 14.60 -10.49
N SER A 477 2.75 14.48 -9.20
CA SER A 477 2.70 15.61 -8.28
C SER A 477 3.70 16.70 -8.60
N VAL A 478 4.95 16.33 -8.89
CA VAL A 478 6.02 17.27 -9.24
C VAL A 478 5.74 17.92 -10.60
N CYS A 479 5.34 17.12 -11.60
CA CYS A 479 5.01 17.61 -12.94
C CYS A 479 3.79 18.55 -12.93
N ASP A 480 2.76 18.27 -12.13
CA ASP A 480 1.55 19.10 -12.05
C ASP A 480 1.81 20.42 -11.28
N ASN A 481 2.69 20.42 -10.27
CA ASN A 481 3.01 21.64 -9.52
C ASN A 481 3.84 22.64 -10.33
N TRP A 482 4.78 22.14 -11.15
CA TRP A 482 5.59 22.95 -12.07
C TRP A 482 5.27 22.66 -13.54
N SER A 483 3.98 22.62 -13.88
CA SER A 483 3.48 22.22 -15.21
C SER A 483 4.11 23.00 -16.37
N ARG A 484 4.26 24.32 -16.22
CA ARG A 484 4.85 25.23 -17.23
C ARG A 484 6.25 24.81 -17.66
N HIS A 485 7.03 24.18 -16.78
CA HIS A 485 8.39 23.76 -17.08
C HIS A 485 8.53 22.25 -17.21
N LEU A 486 7.94 21.45 -16.31
CA LEU A 486 8.25 20.03 -16.21
C LEU A 486 7.33 19.11 -17.01
N SER A 487 6.18 19.59 -17.50
CA SER A 487 5.22 18.76 -18.24
C SER A 487 5.46 18.72 -19.77
N ILE A 488 6.56 19.29 -20.26
CA ILE A 488 6.82 19.44 -21.70
C ILE A 488 7.94 18.51 -22.18
N GLY A 489 7.70 17.81 -23.29
CA GLY A 489 8.69 17.01 -24.00
C GLY A 489 9.23 15.84 -23.16
N LYS A 490 10.57 15.75 -23.06
CA LYS A 490 11.26 14.67 -22.31
C LYS A 490 11.43 14.96 -20.81
N ARG A 491 10.95 16.11 -20.32
CA ARG A 491 11.17 16.54 -18.93
C ARG A 491 10.48 15.66 -17.87
N PRO A 492 9.27 15.10 -18.08
CA PRO A 492 8.68 14.15 -17.13
C PRO A 492 9.53 12.90 -16.92
N PHE A 493 10.21 12.42 -17.97
CA PHE A 493 11.15 11.30 -17.87
C PHE A 493 12.40 11.66 -17.06
N ILE A 494 12.92 12.89 -17.21
CA ILE A 494 14.04 13.37 -16.38
C ILE A 494 13.62 13.44 -14.91
N VAL A 495 12.40 13.92 -14.62
CA VAL A 495 11.84 13.95 -13.27
C VAL A 495 11.73 12.54 -12.69
N LEU A 496 11.22 11.57 -13.46
CA LEU A 496 11.18 10.15 -13.08
C LEU A 496 12.57 9.63 -12.69
N CYS A 497 13.57 9.82 -13.56
CA CYS A 497 14.93 9.36 -13.28
C CYS A 497 15.53 10.06 -12.04
N ALA A 498 15.28 11.35 -11.85
CA ALA A 498 15.76 12.10 -10.70
C ALA A 498 15.14 11.62 -9.39
N ILE A 499 13.83 11.36 -9.37
CA ILE A 499 13.12 10.83 -8.19
C ILE A 499 13.62 9.41 -7.86
N CYS A 500 13.74 8.53 -8.84
CA CYS A 500 14.25 7.17 -8.64
C CYS A 500 15.70 7.18 -8.16
N LEU A 501 16.55 8.06 -8.70
CA LEU A 501 17.94 8.20 -8.27
C LEU A 501 18.03 8.71 -6.82
N LEU A 502 17.22 9.71 -6.47
CA LEU A 502 17.14 10.23 -5.10
C LEU A 502 16.68 9.14 -4.13
N ALA A 503 15.62 8.41 -4.47
CA ALA A 503 15.10 7.32 -3.65
C ALA A 503 16.07 6.14 -3.55
N PHE A 504 16.86 5.85 -4.59
CA PHE A 504 17.95 4.87 -4.55
C PHE A 504 19.02 5.27 -3.54
N VAL A 505 19.50 6.51 -3.60
CA VAL A 505 20.52 7.02 -2.67
C VAL A 505 20.01 7.02 -1.23
N CYS A 506 18.77 7.49 -1.01
CA CYS A 506 18.13 7.45 0.30
C CYS A 506 17.85 6.03 0.81
N GLY A 507 17.76 5.04 -0.09
CA GLY A 507 17.57 3.63 0.25
C GLY A 507 18.85 2.85 0.56
N LEU A 508 20.04 3.38 0.24
CA LEU A 508 21.31 2.72 0.54
C LEU A 508 21.49 2.33 2.02
N PRO A 509 21.08 3.13 3.01
CA PRO A 509 21.14 2.71 4.42
C PRO A 509 20.39 1.40 4.72
N CYS A 510 19.31 1.10 3.99
CA CYS A 510 18.55 -0.14 4.14
C CYS A 510 19.30 -1.38 3.60
N THR A 511 20.37 -1.20 2.82
CA THR A 511 21.23 -2.29 2.29
C THR A 511 22.41 -2.64 3.18
N THR A 512 22.59 -1.91 4.29
CA THR A 512 23.65 -2.15 5.27
C THR A 512 23.30 -3.33 6.19
N ARG A 513 24.26 -3.80 6.99
CA ARG A 513 24.05 -4.86 7.99
C ARG A 513 22.98 -4.49 9.03
N GLY A 514 22.90 -3.21 9.41
CA GLY A 514 21.84 -2.66 10.26
C GLY A 514 20.56 -2.25 9.49
N GLY A 515 20.49 -2.53 8.19
CA GLY A 515 19.43 -2.06 7.30
C GLY A 515 18.03 -2.53 7.68
N MET A 516 17.91 -3.71 8.31
CA MET A 516 16.62 -4.22 8.82
C MET A 516 16.04 -3.29 9.90
N PHE A 517 16.88 -2.73 10.78
CA PHE A 517 16.41 -1.80 11.82
C PHE A 517 15.93 -0.47 11.22
N VAL A 518 16.63 0.04 10.19
CA VAL A 518 16.20 1.25 9.47
C VAL A 518 14.88 1.01 8.74
N LEU A 519 14.74 -0.15 8.07
CA LEU A 519 13.53 -0.52 7.38
C LEU A 519 12.33 -0.55 8.33
N GLN A 520 12.48 -1.16 9.51
CA GLN A 520 11.41 -1.18 10.51
C GLN A 520 11.08 0.21 11.06
N LEU A 521 12.08 1.06 11.25
CA LEU A 521 11.86 2.43 11.70
C LEU A 521 11.05 3.23 10.67
N LEU A 522 11.37 3.08 9.38
CA LEU A 522 10.63 3.71 8.29
C LEU A 522 9.19 3.18 8.20
N ASP A 523 8.98 1.87 8.29
CA ASP A 523 7.64 1.27 8.21
C ASP A 523 6.74 1.71 9.38
N ASN A 524 7.25 1.61 10.61
CA ASN A 524 6.50 1.95 11.82
C ASN A 524 6.26 3.46 11.96
N TYR A 525 7.30 4.29 11.81
CA TYR A 525 7.17 5.71 12.14
C TYR A 525 6.85 6.61 10.94
N SER A 526 7.43 6.35 9.76
CA SER A 526 7.18 7.22 8.61
C SER A 526 5.76 7.03 8.09
N CYS A 527 5.35 5.77 7.93
CA CYS A 527 4.10 5.43 7.27
C CYS A 527 2.98 5.25 8.28
N THR A 528 3.14 4.36 9.27
CA THR A 528 2.00 3.86 10.03
C THR A 528 1.25 4.93 10.82
N TYR A 529 1.96 5.76 11.59
CA TYR A 529 1.33 6.81 12.38
C TYR A 529 0.93 8.03 11.55
N SER A 530 1.79 8.42 10.61
CA SER A 530 1.60 9.65 9.84
C SER A 530 0.44 9.57 8.86
N VAL A 531 0.22 8.41 8.23
CA VAL A 531 -0.84 8.25 7.23
C VAL A 531 -2.24 8.35 7.85
N LEU A 532 -2.42 7.89 9.09
CA LEU A 532 -3.69 8.01 9.80
C LEU A 532 -4.05 9.48 10.05
N VAL A 533 -3.06 10.28 10.45
CA VAL A 533 -3.24 11.73 10.67
C VAL A 533 -3.58 12.42 9.35
N VAL A 534 -2.85 12.10 8.27
CA VAL A 534 -3.10 12.66 6.94
C VAL A 534 -4.49 12.28 6.42
N GLY A 535 -4.87 11.00 6.48
CA GLY A 535 -6.17 10.54 6.02
C GLY A 535 -7.35 11.09 6.84
N PHE A 536 -7.18 11.25 8.16
CA PHE A 536 -8.17 11.91 9.00
C PHE A 536 -8.34 13.40 8.62
N LEU A 537 -7.23 14.13 8.48
CA LEU A 537 -7.27 15.55 8.11
C LEU A 537 -7.83 15.76 6.70
N GLU A 538 -7.48 14.89 5.76
CA GLU A 538 -8.05 14.90 4.40
C GLU A 538 -9.58 14.79 4.46
N LEU A 539 -10.08 13.77 5.16
CA LEU A 539 -11.52 13.55 5.30
C LEU A 539 -12.21 14.75 5.94
N VAL A 540 -11.67 15.29 7.04
CA VAL A 540 -12.25 16.44 7.75
C VAL A 540 -12.25 17.69 6.88
N VAL A 541 -11.16 17.97 6.17
CA VAL A 541 -11.07 19.17 5.32
C VAL A 541 -12.04 19.08 4.15
N ILE A 542 -12.16 17.92 3.48
CA ILE A 542 -13.10 17.77 2.36
C ILE A 542 -14.56 17.90 2.83
N THR A 543 -14.91 17.36 3.99
CA THR A 543 -16.31 17.24 4.44
C THR A 543 -16.81 18.42 5.27
N TRP A 544 -15.95 19.05 6.08
CA TRP A 544 -16.31 20.15 6.98
C TRP A 544 -15.80 21.51 6.50
N VAL A 545 -14.57 21.59 5.97
CA VAL A 545 -14.00 22.87 5.51
C VAL A 545 -14.47 23.22 4.10
N TYR A 546 -14.24 22.33 3.15
CA TYR A 546 -14.73 22.49 1.78
C TYR A 546 -16.25 22.33 1.71
N GLY A 547 -16.80 21.49 2.61
CA GLY A 547 -18.22 21.27 2.78
C GLY A 547 -18.71 20.06 1.98
N ALA A 548 -19.33 19.10 2.66
CA ALA A 548 -19.84 17.86 2.06
C ALA A 548 -20.87 18.12 0.94
N ASP A 549 -21.72 19.14 1.08
CA ASP A 549 -22.70 19.48 0.04
C ASP A 549 -22.01 19.99 -1.23
N ASN A 550 -20.97 20.83 -1.13
CA ASN A 550 -20.17 21.29 -2.27
C ASN A 550 -19.45 20.12 -2.95
N PHE A 551 -18.94 19.17 -2.17
CA PHE A 551 -18.29 17.98 -2.71
C PHE A 551 -19.28 17.06 -3.42
N LEU A 552 -20.46 16.84 -2.84
CA LEU A 552 -21.53 16.04 -3.45
C LEU A 552 -22.07 16.69 -4.73
N ASP A 553 -22.15 18.03 -4.79
CA ASP A 553 -22.47 18.76 -6.02
C ASP A 553 -21.45 18.47 -7.14
N ASN A 554 -20.15 18.48 -6.82
CA ASN A 554 -19.09 18.14 -7.79
C ASN A 554 -19.21 16.70 -8.30
N ILE A 555 -19.57 15.76 -7.41
CA ILE A 555 -19.78 14.36 -7.79
C ILE A 555 -21.04 14.23 -8.67
N GLU A 556 -22.09 14.99 -8.39
CA GLU A 556 -23.32 15.02 -9.19
C GLU A 556 -23.06 15.54 -10.62
N GLU A 557 -22.15 16.51 -10.78
CA GLU A 557 -21.68 16.96 -12.11
C GLU A 557 -20.97 15.85 -12.89
N MET A 558 -20.26 14.95 -12.22
CA MET A 558 -19.56 13.82 -12.85
C MET A 558 -20.51 12.67 -13.16
N ASN A 559 -21.35 12.29 -12.19
CA ASN A 559 -22.32 11.21 -12.28
C ASN A 559 -23.67 11.61 -11.64
N PRO A 560 -24.69 11.95 -12.45
CA PRO A 560 -26.00 12.38 -11.96
C PRO A 560 -26.75 11.35 -11.10
N PHE A 561 -26.39 10.06 -11.18
CA PHE A 561 -27.04 9.00 -10.41
C PHE A 561 -26.87 9.20 -8.89
N ILE A 562 -25.82 9.92 -8.46
CA ILE A 562 -25.51 10.11 -7.04
C ILE A 562 -26.59 10.88 -6.28
N ARG A 563 -27.43 11.65 -6.98
CA ARG A 563 -28.52 12.44 -6.38
C ARG A 563 -29.43 11.60 -5.48
N LYS A 564 -29.66 10.33 -5.83
CA LYS A 564 -30.48 9.40 -5.04
C LYS A 564 -29.81 8.95 -3.73
N SER A 565 -28.48 8.87 -3.72
CA SER A 565 -27.67 8.43 -2.57
C SER A 565 -26.98 9.58 -1.82
N ARG A 566 -27.33 10.83 -2.12
CA ARG A 566 -26.68 12.02 -1.54
C ARG A 566 -26.68 12.01 0.00
N VAL A 567 -27.83 11.71 0.59
CA VAL A 567 -28.00 11.68 2.06
C VAL A 567 -27.12 10.60 2.69
N PHE A 568 -27.06 9.43 2.07
CA PHE A 568 -26.23 8.31 2.54
C PHE A 568 -24.75 8.71 2.59
N TRP A 569 -24.19 9.18 1.48
CA TRP A 569 -22.77 9.57 1.41
C TRP A 569 -22.44 10.74 2.34
N ARG A 570 -23.37 11.69 2.50
CA ARG A 570 -23.22 12.79 3.45
C ARG A 570 -23.07 12.29 4.88
N ILE A 571 -23.95 11.38 5.33
CA ILE A 571 -23.90 10.83 6.69
C ILE A 571 -22.61 10.02 6.90
N VAL A 572 -22.26 9.18 5.93
CA VAL A 572 -21.07 8.34 5.99
C VAL A 572 -19.82 9.20 6.14
N TRP A 573 -19.63 10.21 5.29
CA TRP A 573 -18.42 11.02 5.30
C TRP A 573 -18.37 12.08 6.41
N GLN A 574 -19.49 12.64 6.85
CA GLN A 574 -19.50 13.66 7.91
C GLN A 574 -19.45 13.07 9.32
N PHE A 575 -20.01 11.87 9.54
CA PHE A 575 -20.17 11.30 10.88
C PHE A 575 -19.50 9.94 11.03
N PHE A 576 -19.82 8.97 10.16
CA PHE A 576 -19.41 7.58 10.37
C PHE A 576 -17.90 7.37 10.17
N SER A 577 -17.39 7.71 8.99
CA SER A 577 -15.97 7.52 8.66
C SER A 577 -15.04 8.33 9.59
N PRO A 578 -15.32 9.61 9.94
CA PRO A 578 -14.50 10.34 10.90
C PRO A 578 -14.51 9.70 12.29
N LEU A 579 -15.66 9.23 12.78
CA LEU A 579 -15.76 8.58 14.09
C LEU A 579 -14.88 7.32 14.16
N VAL A 580 -14.92 6.48 13.13
CA VAL A 580 -14.10 5.28 13.07
C VAL A 580 -12.62 5.63 12.95
N LEU A 581 -12.24 6.58 12.08
CA LEU A 581 -10.83 7.01 11.96
C LEU A 581 -10.28 7.58 13.27
N VAL A 582 -11.05 8.38 14.00
CA VAL A 582 -10.66 8.89 15.32
C VAL A 582 -10.48 7.74 16.31
N SER A 583 -11.41 6.78 16.32
CA SER A 583 -11.32 5.60 17.20
C SER A 583 -10.05 4.78 16.92
N VAL A 584 -9.75 4.56 15.64
CA VAL A 584 -8.55 3.84 15.18
C VAL A 584 -7.28 4.61 15.51
N ALA A 585 -7.27 5.93 15.31
CA ALA A 585 -6.14 6.77 15.67
C ALA A 585 -5.88 6.72 17.18
N ILE A 586 -6.90 6.89 18.02
CA ILE A 586 -6.78 6.80 19.49
C ILE A 586 -6.23 5.42 19.89
N PHE A 587 -6.77 4.34 19.33
CA PHE A 587 -6.30 2.99 19.61
C PHE A 587 -4.82 2.81 19.23
N THR A 588 -4.43 3.28 18.04
CA THR A 588 -3.06 3.18 17.55
C THR A 588 -2.09 4.01 18.42
N PHE A 589 -2.44 5.24 18.79
CA PHE A 589 -1.59 6.10 19.62
C PHE A 589 -1.48 5.63 21.08
N THR A 590 -2.54 5.03 21.63
CA THR A 590 -2.51 4.46 22.99
C THR A 590 -1.77 3.12 23.05
N SER A 591 -1.70 2.41 21.92
CA SER A 591 -1.04 1.10 21.82
C SER A 591 0.42 1.18 21.36
N ILE A 592 1.02 2.37 21.33
CA ILE A 592 2.43 2.55 20.94
C ILE A 592 3.32 1.85 21.96
N LYS A 593 4.13 0.91 21.47
CA LYS A 593 5.18 0.22 22.23
C LYS A 593 6.53 0.49 21.58
N PRO A 594 7.64 0.43 22.34
CA PRO A 594 8.98 0.51 21.77
C PRO A 594 9.12 -0.50 20.64
N SER A 595 9.75 -0.10 19.53
CA SER A 595 9.95 -0.99 18.39
C SER A 595 10.85 -2.15 18.80
N LYS A 596 10.53 -3.37 18.35
CA LYS A 596 11.31 -4.58 18.62
C LYS A 596 11.54 -5.37 17.34
N TYR A 597 12.70 -5.99 17.23
CA TYR A 597 13.00 -6.98 16.20
C TYR A 597 13.44 -8.29 16.84
N GLY A 598 12.60 -9.32 16.76
CA GLY A 598 12.85 -10.58 17.46
C GLY A 598 13.00 -10.32 18.97
N LEU A 599 14.20 -10.59 19.50
CA LEU A 599 14.55 -10.37 20.91
C LEU A 599 15.21 -9.01 21.17
N TYR A 600 15.58 -8.27 20.12
CA TYR A 600 16.25 -6.98 20.25
C TYR A 600 15.22 -5.86 20.44
N GLU A 601 15.34 -5.13 21.55
CA GLU A 601 14.57 -3.91 21.80
C GLU A 601 15.35 -2.70 21.30
N PHE A 602 14.66 -1.81 20.59
CA PHE A 602 15.31 -0.64 20.01
C PHE A 602 15.72 0.33 21.13
N PRO A 603 16.92 0.94 21.04
CA PRO A 603 17.33 1.94 22.02
C PRO A 603 16.46 3.19 21.89
N PRO A 604 16.28 3.97 22.97
CA PRO A 604 15.47 5.19 22.94
C PRO A 604 15.88 6.20 21.86
N SER A 605 17.17 6.24 21.49
CA SER A 605 17.65 7.09 20.40
C SER A 605 17.07 6.73 19.03
N ALA A 606 16.79 5.44 18.80
CA ALA A 606 16.16 4.99 17.56
C ALA A 606 14.69 5.41 17.52
N ASP A 607 13.96 5.28 18.63
CA ASP A 607 12.58 5.76 18.73
C ASP A 607 12.47 7.28 18.55
N ILE A 608 13.39 8.07 19.13
CA ILE A 608 13.47 9.53 18.90
C ILE A 608 13.67 9.82 17.42
N THR A 609 14.56 9.08 16.75
CA THR A 609 14.80 9.22 15.31
C THR A 609 13.53 8.91 14.52
N GLY A 610 12.78 7.88 14.90
CA GLY A 610 11.48 7.54 14.32
C GLY A 610 10.47 8.68 14.46
N TRP A 611 10.33 9.26 15.64
CA TRP A 611 9.44 10.40 15.87
C TRP A 611 9.82 11.64 15.06
N VAL A 612 11.12 11.90 14.89
CA VAL A 612 11.60 12.99 14.01
C VAL A 612 11.16 12.74 12.56
N ILE A 613 11.24 11.50 12.07
CA ILE A 613 10.78 11.14 10.72
C ILE A 613 9.26 11.32 10.59
N SER A 614 8.48 10.89 11.60
CA SER A 614 7.02 11.08 11.59
C SER A 614 6.64 12.57 11.61
N MET A 615 7.34 13.39 12.40
CA MET A 615 7.13 14.83 12.43
C MET A 615 7.52 15.50 11.11
N LEU A 616 8.60 15.08 10.46
CA LEU A 616 8.99 15.60 9.14
C LEU A 616 7.88 15.38 8.10
N VAL A 617 7.16 14.26 8.21
CA VAL A 617 6.04 13.93 7.34
C VAL A 617 4.81 14.82 7.59
N VAL A 618 4.46 15.07 8.86
CA VAL A 618 3.22 15.77 9.23
C VAL A 618 3.39 17.29 9.28
N MET A 619 4.61 17.78 9.55
CA MET A 619 4.93 19.22 9.67
C MET A 619 4.58 20.09 8.44
N PRO A 620 4.62 19.61 7.18
CA PRO A 620 4.15 20.39 6.04
C PRO A 620 2.71 20.89 6.16
N ILE A 621 1.84 20.19 6.91
CA ILE A 621 0.45 20.61 7.12
C ILE A 621 0.36 21.97 7.81
N PRO A 622 0.84 22.15 9.06
CA PRO A 622 0.87 23.46 9.71
C PRO A 622 1.88 24.42 9.04
N GLY A 623 3.03 23.93 8.57
CA GLY A 623 4.08 24.76 7.99
C GLY A 623 3.63 25.52 6.75
N VAL A 624 2.97 24.84 5.80
CA VAL A 624 2.44 25.47 4.58
C VAL A 624 1.27 26.40 4.90
N ALA A 625 0.43 26.05 5.87
CA ALA A 625 -0.66 26.92 6.31
C ALA A 625 -0.14 28.26 6.85
N ILE A 626 0.86 28.22 7.75
CA ILE A 626 1.51 29.42 8.30
C ILE A 626 2.19 30.22 7.18
N TYR A 627 2.96 29.56 6.32
CA TYR A 627 3.63 30.21 5.19
C TYR A 627 2.66 30.97 4.29
N LYS A 628 1.52 30.36 3.93
CA LYS A 628 0.51 31.01 3.09
C LYS A 628 -0.19 32.18 3.78
N VAL A 629 -0.48 32.06 5.08
CA VAL A 629 -1.10 33.15 5.85
C VAL A 629 -0.17 34.36 5.98
N VAL A 630 1.13 34.13 6.22
CA VAL A 630 2.14 35.20 6.33
C VAL A 630 2.43 35.86 4.98
N THR A 631 2.47 35.07 3.90
CA THR A 631 2.80 35.57 2.56
C THR A 631 1.64 36.29 1.88
N LEU A 632 0.39 36.13 2.35
CA LEU A 632 -0.77 36.81 1.79
C LEU A 632 -0.66 38.32 2.04
N LYS A 633 -0.27 39.08 1.01
CA LYS A 633 -0.16 40.54 1.03
C LYS A 633 -1.55 41.18 1.02
N GLY A 634 -1.74 42.19 1.87
CA GLY A 634 -3.00 42.95 2.01
C GLY A 634 -3.27 43.33 3.47
N ASN A 635 -3.90 44.49 3.69
CA ASN A 635 -4.32 45.01 5.01
C ASN A 635 -5.50 44.24 5.63
N MET A 636 -5.60 42.94 5.35
CA MET A 636 -6.64 42.08 5.87
C MET A 636 -6.33 41.65 7.30
N SER A 637 -7.36 41.59 8.14
CA SER A 637 -7.28 40.93 9.44
C SER A 637 -6.91 39.46 9.29
N LEU A 638 -6.21 38.88 10.27
CA LEU A 638 -5.82 37.47 10.29
C LEU A 638 -7.00 36.53 10.02
N LYS A 639 -8.19 36.84 10.56
CA LYS A 639 -9.41 36.06 10.35
C LYS A 639 -9.86 36.06 8.88
N GLN A 640 -9.74 37.20 8.20
CA GLN A 640 -10.10 37.33 6.78
C GLN A 640 -9.09 36.58 5.90
N LYS A 641 -7.80 36.61 6.24
CA LYS A 641 -6.76 35.84 5.52
C LYS A 641 -6.99 34.33 5.64
N ILE A 642 -7.33 33.85 6.83
CA ILE A 642 -7.63 32.43 7.04
C ILE A 642 -8.91 32.04 6.28
N HIS A 643 -9.97 32.83 6.39
CA HIS A 643 -11.22 32.57 5.69
C HIS A 643 -11.06 32.55 4.16
N SER A 644 -10.29 33.48 3.59
CA SER A 644 -10.05 33.50 2.14
C SER A 644 -9.25 32.30 1.64
N LEU A 645 -8.31 31.79 2.46
CA LEU A 645 -7.53 30.58 2.16
C LEU A 645 -8.30 29.28 2.38
N MET A 646 -9.42 29.30 3.13
CA MET A 646 -10.30 28.14 3.26
C MET A 646 -11.21 27.96 2.05
N LEU A 647 -11.51 29.04 1.33
CA LEU A 647 -12.35 29.04 0.13
C LEU A 647 -11.60 28.48 -1.09
N PRO A 648 -12.30 27.80 -2.02
CA PRO A 648 -11.68 27.26 -3.22
C PRO A 648 -11.13 28.36 -4.12
N HIS A 649 -9.94 28.11 -4.68
CA HIS A 649 -9.31 29.02 -5.62
C HIS A 649 -10.13 29.14 -6.93
N ARG A 650 -10.07 30.28 -7.63
CA ARG A 650 -10.81 30.51 -8.91
C ARG A 650 -10.54 29.45 -9.99
N SER A 651 -9.36 28.84 -9.94
CA SER A 651 -8.96 27.77 -10.86
C SER A 651 -9.41 26.36 -10.42
N TRP A 652 -10.07 26.20 -9.27
CA TRP A 652 -10.59 24.91 -8.79
C TRP A 652 -11.66 24.32 -9.73
N GLY A 653 -11.59 22.99 -9.90
CA GLY A 653 -12.47 22.23 -10.78
C GLY A 653 -12.06 22.27 -12.26
N ARG A 654 -12.39 21.20 -12.98
CA ARG A 654 -12.13 21.08 -14.43
C ARG A 654 -12.94 22.13 -15.20
N GLU A 655 -12.39 22.67 -16.29
CA GLU A 655 -13.11 23.66 -17.11
C GLU A 655 -14.47 23.16 -17.62
N MET A 656 -14.57 21.86 -17.86
CA MET A 656 -15.83 21.19 -18.21
C MET A 656 -16.90 21.33 -17.10
N GLY A 657 -16.51 21.15 -15.83
CA GLY A 657 -17.41 21.38 -14.69
C GLY A 657 -17.84 22.85 -14.59
N LYS A 658 -16.90 23.79 -14.83
CA LYS A 658 -17.22 25.24 -14.86
C LYS A 658 -18.24 25.62 -15.94
N LYS A 659 -18.17 25.00 -17.13
CA LYS A 659 -19.15 25.20 -18.22
C LYS A 659 -20.53 24.67 -17.85
N VAL A 660 -20.61 23.49 -17.21
CA VAL A 660 -21.87 22.92 -16.72
C VAL A 660 -22.50 23.82 -15.66
N ARG A 661 -21.71 24.25 -14.67
CA ARG A 661 -22.19 25.14 -13.59
C ARG A 661 -22.69 26.49 -14.09
N ARG A 662 -22.04 27.09 -15.10
CA ARG A 662 -22.53 28.31 -15.78
C ARG A 662 -23.87 28.05 -16.49
N ARG A 663 -24.01 26.93 -17.20
CA ARG A 663 -25.26 26.58 -17.90
C ARG A 663 -26.42 26.30 -16.93
N SER A 664 -26.15 25.70 -15.78
CA SER A 664 -27.14 25.48 -14.72
C SER A 664 -27.55 26.76 -14.00
N ARG A 665 -26.66 27.77 -13.88
CA ARG A 665 -27.03 29.10 -13.35
C ARG A 665 -27.92 29.87 -14.32
N VAL A 666 -27.55 29.92 -15.60
CA VAL A 666 -28.35 30.57 -16.64
C VAL A 666 -29.75 29.91 -16.76
N GLY A 667 -29.82 28.58 -16.75
CA GLY A 667 -31.11 27.87 -16.81
C GLY A 667 -31.99 28.00 -15.55
N ASN A 668 -31.45 28.45 -14.41
CA ASN A 668 -32.23 28.76 -13.21
C ASN A 668 -32.68 30.23 -13.15
N GLU A 669 -32.00 31.12 -13.86
CA GLU A 669 -32.42 32.52 -14.02
C GLU A 669 -33.58 32.64 -15.03
N ASP A 670 -33.66 31.76 -16.02
CA ASP A 670 -34.74 31.74 -17.02
C ASP A 670 -36.09 31.17 -16.49
N MET A 671 -36.15 30.68 -15.24
CA MET A 671 -37.35 30.06 -14.64
C MET A 671 -38.03 30.91 -13.57
N ASN A 672 -37.55 32.14 -13.31
CA ASN A 672 -38.17 33.08 -12.36
C ASN A 672 -38.38 34.47 -12.99
N GLY A 673 -39.50 34.64 -13.71
CA GLY A 673 -40.30 35.88 -13.73
C GLY A 673 -39.88 37.03 -14.66
N ASP A 674 -40.57 37.10 -15.81
CA ASP A 674 -41.21 38.26 -16.47
C ASP A 674 -40.56 39.66 -16.43
N GLY A 675 -40.14 40.13 -17.61
CA GLY A 675 -39.93 41.56 -17.91
C GLY A 675 -39.29 41.82 -19.28
N LEU A 676 -40.13 42.02 -20.31
CA LEU A 676 -39.95 42.70 -21.63
C LEU A 676 -38.56 42.76 -22.31
N PRO A 677 -38.46 42.50 -23.64
CA PRO A 677 -37.22 42.64 -24.38
C PRO A 677 -36.91 44.12 -24.65
N PHE A 678 -35.71 44.58 -24.30
CA PHE A 678 -35.16 45.84 -24.78
C PHE A 678 -34.02 45.53 -25.76
N GLU A 679 -34.29 45.71 -27.05
CA GLU A 679 -33.25 45.84 -28.06
C GLU A 679 -32.50 47.16 -27.85
N THR A 680 -31.17 47.12 -27.75
CA THR A 680 -30.36 48.19 -28.34
C THR A 680 -29.10 47.58 -28.95
N SER A 681 -29.09 47.59 -30.28
CA SER A 681 -27.91 47.45 -31.12
C SER A 681 -26.92 48.59 -30.86
N GLN A 682 -25.62 48.32 -30.93
CA GLN A 682 -24.66 49.21 -31.60
C GLN A 682 -23.26 48.59 -31.72
N GLN A 683 -22.80 48.53 -32.96
CA GLN A 683 -21.43 48.30 -33.40
C GLN A 683 -20.48 49.39 -32.86
N PRO A 684 -19.18 49.13 -32.70
CA PRO A 684 -18.19 50.19 -32.57
C PRO A 684 -17.68 50.61 -33.97
N LEU A 685 -17.84 51.90 -34.29
CA LEU A 685 -17.17 52.58 -35.40
C LEU A 685 -16.57 53.87 -34.89
N THR A 686 -15.24 54.02 -35.07
CA THR A 686 -14.42 55.22 -35.39
C THR A 686 -12.97 54.90 -34.97
N ASN A 687 -11.89 55.13 -35.74
CA ASN A 687 -11.60 56.19 -36.72
C ASN A 687 -10.64 55.75 -37.85
N SER A 688 -10.97 56.20 -39.06
CA SER A 688 -10.14 56.68 -40.19
C SER A 688 -8.67 56.24 -40.37
N VAL A 689 -8.35 55.65 -41.53
CA VAL A 689 -7.37 56.16 -42.51
C VAL A 689 -7.79 55.73 -43.94
N LEU A 690 -7.77 56.69 -44.86
CA LEU A 690 -8.02 56.61 -46.31
C LEU A 690 -6.95 55.81 -47.08
N GLN A 691 -7.38 55.26 -48.23
CA GLN A 691 -6.66 54.93 -49.50
C GLN A 691 -6.92 53.48 -49.93
N SER A 692 -7.89 53.22 -50.81
CA SER A 692 -7.90 53.40 -52.28
C SER A 692 -7.17 52.30 -53.05
N VAL A 693 -7.83 51.83 -54.12
CA VAL A 693 -7.28 51.24 -55.37
C VAL A 693 -7.34 49.70 -55.52
N SER A 694 -8.48 49.28 -56.12
CA SER A 694 -8.66 48.47 -57.35
C SER A 694 -8.05 47.07 -57.55
N GLY A 695 -8.85 46.22 -58.21
CA GLY A 695 -8.40 45.12 -59.10
C GLY A 695 -9.09 43.79 -58.81
N VAL A 696 -10.25 43.45 -59.35
CA VAL A 696 -10.54 42.93 -60.70
C VAL A 696 -10.02 41.49 -60.95
N SER A 697 -10.98 40.63 -61.31
CA SER A 697 -10.92 39.46 -62.21
C SER A 697 -10.58 38.05 -61.71
N ASN A 698 -11.64 37.23 -61.75
CA ASN A 698 -11.86 36.14 -62.70
C ASN A 698 -11.30 34.72 -62.49
N ASN A 699 -12.20 33.82 -62.93
CA ASN A 699 -12.07 32.43 -63.36
C ASN A 699 -12.04 31.39 -62.23
N GLY A 700 -12.93 30.40 -62.17
CA GLY A 700 -13.75 29.81 -63.21
C GLY A 700 -13.35 28.34 -63.39
N ALA A 701 -14.36 27.48 -63.47
CA ALA A 701 -14.39 26.11 -64.02
C ALA A 701 -14.88 25.01 -63.04
N ASN A 702 -16.03 24.49 -63.44
CA ASN A 702 -16.83 23.40 -62.94
C ASN A 702 -16.26 22.00 -63.25
N ILE A 703 -17.01 21.01 -62.75
CA ILE A 703 -17.15 19.59 -63.15
C ILE A 703 -16.43 18.66 -62.17
N GLY A 704 -17.06 17.74 -61.44
CA GLY A 704 -18.43 17.23 -61.43
C GLY A 704 -18.43 15.76 -60.99
N ALA A 705 -19.54 15.33 -60.36
CA ALA A 705 -19.93 13.97 -59.97
C ALA A 705 -19.28 13.39 -58.68
N SER A 706 -20.01 13.21 -57.56
CA SER A 706 -21.22 12.39 -57.30
C SER A 706 -20.90 10.93 -56.95
N THR A 707 -20.98 10.58 -55.66
CA THR A 707 -21.78 9.47 -55.06
C THR A 707 -21.42 9.39 -53.56
N ASP A 708 -22.29 9.78 -52.62
CA ASP A 708 -23.48 9.06 -52.11
C ASP A 708 -23.05 7.82 -51.28
N SER A 709 -22.86 7.99 -49.96
CA SER A 709 -23.83 7.78 -48.87
C SER A 709 -23.81 6.37 -48.26
N ARG A 710 -23.64 6.32 -46.93
CA ARG A 710 -24.48 5.56 -45.98
C ARG A 710 -23.86 5.60 -44.59
N PHE A 711 -24.46 6.38 -43.70
CA PHE A 711 -24.46 6.05 -42.27
C PHE A 711 -25.65 6.73 -41.59
N LEU A 712 -26.83 6.11 -41.66
CA LEU A 712 -27.88 6.33 -40.67
C LEU A 712 -28.89 5.17 -40.66
N ARG A 713 -29.00 4.59 -39.45
CA ARG A 713 -30.05 3.72 -38.91
C ARG A 713 -30.01 2.26 -39.36
N ILE A 714 -29.87 1.37 -38.38
CA ILE A 714 -30.91 0.40 -38.02
C ILE A 714 -30.74 0.05 -36.53
N LEU A 715 -31.74 0.45 -35.74
CA LEU A 715 -32.13 -0.17 -34.49
C LEU A 715 -33.31 -1.09 -34.81
N ARG A 716 -33.40 -2.18 -34.04
CA ARG A 716 -34.53 -3.12 -33.88
C ARG A 716 -34.73 -4.18 -34.94
N GLY A 717 -34.69 -5.41 -34.45
CA GLY A 717 -35.85 -6.31 -34.59
C GLY A 717 -35.43 -7.70 -35.04
N GLY A 718 -35.55 -8.66 -34.13
CA GLY A 718 -35.23 -10.06 -34.37
C GLY A 718 -36.16 -10.75 -35.37
N GLY A 719 -35.79 -11.97 -35.72
CA GLY A 719 -36.63 -12.85 -36.53
C GLY A 719 -35.84 -13.90 -37.32
N VAL A 720 -35.40 -14.95 -36.61
CA VAL A 720 -35.48 -16.38 -36.96
C VAL A 720 -35.68 -16.75 -38.46
N ASN A 721 -34.72 -17.45 -39.07
CA ASN A 721 -34.83 -18.86 -39.52
C ASN A 721 -33.67 -19.30 -40.44
N VAL A 722 -33.33 -20.59 -40.27
CA VAL A 722 -32.40 -21.48 -41.00
C VAL A 722 -30.92 -21.36 -40.66
#